data_AF-A0A9D5VGJ0-F1
#
_entry.id   AF-A0A9D5VGJ0-F1
#
_cell.length_a   1.000
_cell.length_b   1.000
_cell.length_c   1.000
_cell.angle_alpha   90.00
_cell.angle_beta   90.00
_cell.angle_gamma   90.00
#
_symmetry.space_group_name_H-M   'P 1'
#
loop_
_entity.id
_entity.type
_entity.pdbx_description
1 polymer ?
#
loop_
_entity_poly.entity_id
_entity_poly.type
_entity_poly.pdbx_seq_one_letter_code
_entity_poly.pdbx_strand_id
1 'polypeptide(L)'
;MKRPQTYAFEMCRDSWWKKLSIKIFLPSCLTLFPTLFLSLFLLATTSAEEQENSDLGKIETTSVPGMASSLEKILLKESQDTTLSTKQMQTLPSIGSAQLANAKYVELHPALLLRILMRTPYKVLMAAQSNECNFYALLETNLLETSLPEKNSVIVNLLDQKGKKTTGKLSTEVFIADVYKRKCFKNKEIAKYFTIETIPQLISTFNFKLPKTESECSAIFQEWLESTQTPYLCKISKILSSPSLLLKESNLSRKLATTLSEFQISYINNLCQNLDNQKQFCDNYLSSEYWNKILNGEREYAPLHYRCLEYSKNKNKLSASDYRKCILAFNSHEELCNDLGALNYPALYPRPNCLNISRALSHARLSNSQQDCPGVTNHNGITSAHRLLTHFTKSTFESSPQNCAAIPWLHFFSLITKGKNEKTWNYTLCYFNKIYSKEICYYFFPEGKNKTEVASKDLAANSESNTVAKIIIENLGAVENLKCEILNKKSYRPAMLKFKKGCFLLYNEKNCNGTYCPKEIFWDERNLTQQIKYKTGSLVRYFPTNTEDDQYAISNMIKGALALKEFAVRNITDLRFYFSDNPKNILHGVGCQEDLFPFFFQKTSMNQCHPIPFIADGLFEKNGVAYLVIRSALDDIHSPRILSWNHLYGAIRSYQSIHPQKLWTLYAIK
;
A
#
# COMPACT_ATOMS: atom_id res chain seq x y z
N MET A 1 -65.96 -2.27 51.59
CA MET A 1 -65.80 -3.73 51.36
C MET A 1 -65.17 -3.94 49.98
N LYS A 2 -64.06 -4.69 49.96
CA LYS A 2 -63.40 -5.46 48.88
C LYS A 2 -62.82 -4.79 47.62
N ARG A 3 -61.52 -5.11 47.44
CA ARG A 3 -60.51 -4.81 46.40
C ARG A 3 -60.77 -5.57 45.08
N PRO A 4 -60.16 -5.15 43.95
CA PRO A 4 -59.74 -6.07 42.89
C PRO A 4 -58.28 -6.53 43.08
N GLN A 5 -58.04 -7.78 42.67
CA GLN A 5 -56.82 -8.55 42.87
C GLN A 5 -55.71 -8.22 41.86
N THR A 6 -54.49 -8.19 42.38
CA THR A 6 -53.21 -8.24 41.69
C THR A 6 -52.89 -9.67 41.23
N TYR A 7 -52.65 -9.87 39.93
CA TYR A 7 -51.92 -11.03 39.38
C TYR A 7 -51.06 -10.57 38.21
N ALA A 8 -49.81 -10.19 38.49
CA ALA A 8 -48.74 -10.03 37.50
C ALA A 8 -47.39 -9.89 38.23
N PHE A 9 -47.04 -10.88 39.08
CA PHE A 9 -45.75 -10.86 39.80
C PHE A 9 -45.27 -12.27 40.13
N GLU A 10 -45.23 -13.16 39.15
CA GLU A 10 -44.54 -14.46 39.32
C GLU A 10 -44.25 -15.09 37.96
N MET A 11 -43.17 -14.65 37.29
CA MET A 11 -42.46 -15.40 36.23
C MET A 11 -41.22 -14.63 35.73
N CYS A 12 -40.24 -14.40 36.62
CA CYS A 12 -38.91 -13.94 36.23
C CYS A 12 -37.85 -14.58 37.14
N ARG A 13 -37.71 -15.90 37.00
CA ARG A 13 -36.60 -16.67 37.56
C ARG A 13 -36.21 -17.72 36.55
N ASP A 14 -35.53 -17.28 35.49
CA ASP A 14 -34.58 -18.09 34.74
C ASP A 14 -33.68 -17.22 33.85
N SER A 15 -32.38 -17.47 34.01
CA SER A 15 -31.19 -16.97 33.32
C SER A 15 -31.37 -16.00 32.14
N TRP A 16 -30.95 -14.74 32.34
CA TRP A 16 -30.89 -13.69 31.32
C TRP A 16 -29.98 -14.06 30.13
N TRP A 17 -28.97 -14.93 30.35
CA TRP A 17 -28.09 -15.48 29.30
C TRP A 17 -28.84 -16.33 28.26
N LYS A 18 -29.95 -16.99 28.65
CA LYS A 18 -30.82 -17.74 27.72
C LYS A 18 -31.83 -16.85 26.97
N LYS A 19 -32.02 -15.60 27.39
CA LYS A 19 -32.98 -14.66 26.75
C LYS A 19 -32.34 -13.68 25.78
N LEU A 20 -31.02 -13.43 25.87
CA LEU A 20 -30.29 -12.74 24.81
C LEU A 20 -30.09 -13.61 23.55
N SER A 21 -30.26 -14.93 23.68
CA SER A 21 -30.18 -15.92 22.60
C SER A 21 -31.51 -16.18 21.87
N ILE A 22 -32.57 -15.40 22.17
CA ILE A 22 -33.80 -15.43 21.38
C ILE A 22 -33.54 -14.61 20.10
N LYS A 23 -33.53 -15.31 18.96
CA LYS A 23 -33.62 -14.72 17.62
C LYS A 23 -34.46 -13.45 17.66
N ILE A 24 -33.89 -12.34 17.20
CA ILE A 24 -34.65 -11.17 16.78
C ILE A 24 -35.63 -11.68 15.70
N PHE A 25 -36.85 -11.99 16.12
CA PHE A 25 -37.97 -12.25 15.23
C PHE A 25 -38.37 -10.89 14.67
N LEU A 26 -37.81 -10.54 13.51
CA LEU A 26 -38.51 -9.69 12.55
C LEU A 26 -39.64 -10.55 11.96
N PRO A 27 -40.93 -10.24 12.15
CA PRO A 27 -41.94 -10.68 11.22
C PRO A 27 -41.87 -9.77 9.99
N SER A 28 -41.37 -10.34 8.89
CA SER A 28 -41.98 -10.28 7.56
C SER A 28 -42.85 -9.03 7.26
N CYS A 29 -42.23 -7.86 7.10
CA CYS A 29 -42.91 -6.67 6.56
C CYS A 29 -41.92 -5.71 5.89
N LEU A 30 -41.04 -6.23 5.03
CA LEU A 30 -40.10 -5.43 4.23
C LEU A 30 -39.95 -6.05 2.83
N THR A 31 -41.09 -6.22 2.16
CA THR A 31 -41.14 -6.44 0.71
C THR A 31 -42.22 -5.53 0.13
N LEU A 32 -42.04 -4.21 0.22
CA LEU A 32 -42.77 -3.20 -0.57
C LEU A 32 -42.28 -1.76 -0.25
N PHE A 33 -40.99 -1.44 -0.37
CA PHE A 33 -40.56 -0.03 -0.34
C PHE A 33 -39.29 0.23 -1.18
N PRO A 34 -39.39 0.38 -2.52
CA PRO A 34 -38.34 1.05 -3.30
C PRO A 34 -38.80 2.35 -3.99
N THR A 35 -40.04 2.82 -3.84
CA THR A 35 -40.55 3.97 -4.63
C THR A 35 -40.70 5.29 -3.87
N LEU A 36 -40.50 5.34 -2.55
CA LEU A 36 -40.75 6.55 -1.74
C LEU A 36 -39.48 7.33 -1.33
N PHE A 37 -38.28 6.83 -1.62
CA PHE A 37 -37.03 7.51 -1.29
C PHE A 37 -36.55 8.50 -2.36
N LEU A 38 -37.12 8.47 -3.58
CA LEU A 38 -36.70 9.35 -4.68
C LEU A 38 -37.40 10.72 -4.71
N SER A 39 -38.50 10.93 -3.98
CA SER A 39 -39.26 12.19 -4.03
C SER A 39 -38.90 13.19 -2.93
N LEU A 40 -38.15 12.78 -1.89
CA LEU A 40 -37.76 13.65 -0.77
C LEU A 40 -36.37 14.30 -0.95
N PHE A 41 -35.61 13.89 -1.95
CA PHE A 41 -34.25 14.40 -2.20
C PHE A 41 -34.19 15.65 -3.11
N LEU A 42 -35.32 16.14 -3.61
CA LEU A 42 -35.38 17.23 -4.61
C LEU A 42 -35.83 18.60 -4.08
N LEU A 43 -35.97 18.81 -2.77
CA LEU A 43 -36.53 20.06 -2.22
C LEU A 43 -35.71 20.79 -1.14
N ALA A 44 -34.43 20.45 -0.93
CA ALA A 44 -33.61 21.14 0.07
C ALA A 44 -32.21 21.51 -0.44
N THR A 45 -32.15 22.39 -1.44
CA THR A 45 -30.95 23.16 -1.75
C THR A 45 -31.32 24.61 -2.05
N THR A 46 -31.31 25.49 -1.03
CA THR A 46 -30.97 26.92 -1.17
C THR A 46 -30.80 27.58 0.20
N SER A 47 -29.68 28.30 0.36
CA SER A 47 -29.35 29.35 1.35
C SER A 47 -29.21 28.95 2.83
N ALA A 48 -28.41 29.58 3.68
CA ALA A 48 -27.19 30.40 3.61
C ALA A 48 -26.83 30.71 5.08
N GLU A 49 -25.53 30.86 5.37
CA GLU A 49 -24.90 31.74 6.37
C GLU A 49 -25.17 31.66 7.89
N GLU A 50 -24.11 32.08 8.58
CA GLU A 50 -23.83 32.10 10.01
C GLU A 50 -24.80 32.96 10.84
N GLN A 51 -25.13 32.51 12.06
CA GLN A 51 -24.89 33.31 13.26
C GLN A 51 -25.00 32.49 14.56
N GLU A 52 -24.00 32.71 15.40
CA GLU A 52 -23.89 32.29 16.78
C GLU A 52 -24.89 33.07 17.64
N ASN A 53 -25.80 32.41 18.36
CA ASN A 53 -26.30 32.92 19.63
C ASN A 53 -27.02 31.87 20.47
N SER A 54 -26.76 31.97 21.77
CA SER A 54 -27.44 31.27 22.85
C SER A 54 -28.92 31.61 22.91
N ASP A 55 -29.79 30.61 22.88
CA ASP A 55 -30.93 30.52 23.80
C ASP A 55 -31.63 29.16 23.69
N LEU A 56 -32.09 28.64 24.83
CA LEU A 56 -32.96 27.47 24.91
C LEU A 56 -34.32 27.81 24.27
N GLY A 57 -34.43 27.63 22.96
CA GLY A 57 -35.67 27.72 22.21
C GLY A 57 -36.50 26.44 22.34
N LYS A 58 -37.75 26.58 22.78
CA LYS A 58 -38.80 25.55 22.70
C LYS A 58 -38.89 25.03 21.26
N ILE A 59 -38.79 23.71 21.08
CA ILE A 59 -39.06 23.06 19.79
C ILE A 59 -40.59 23.03 19.60
N GLU A 60 -41.09 23.81 18.65
CA GLU A 60 -42.46 23.68 18.15
C GLU A 60 -42.55 22.43 17.28
N THR A 61 -43.44 21.51 17.68
CA THR A 61 -43.72 20.27 16.95
C THR A 61 -44.47 20.56 15.67
N THR A 62 -43.81 20.49 14.51
CA THR A 62 -44.48 20.40 13.22
C THR A 62 -44.97 18.96 13.03
N SER A 63 -46.25 18.75 13.33
CA SER A 63 -46.90 17.45 13.33
C SER A 63 -47.14 16.93 11.90
N VAL A 64 -46.34 15.96 11.46
CA VAL A 64 -46.80 14.98 10.45
C VAL A 64 -47.06 13.67 11.20
N PRO A 65 -48.31 13.16 11.27
CA PRO A 65 -48.60 11.94 12.00
C PRO A 65 -47.99 10.72 11.30
N GLY A 66 -47.19 9.95 12.03
CA GLY A 66 -46.51 8.75 11.53
C GLY A 66 -45.52 8.15 12.53
N MET A 67 -44.91 7.01 12.19
CA MET A 67 -43.96 6.26 13.04
C MET A 67 -42.87 7.14 13.68
N ALA A 68 -42.41 8.19 12.98
CA ALA A 68 -41.44 9.14 13.51
C ALA A 68 -41.96 9.91 14.75
N SER A 69 -43.20 10.39 14.73
CA SER A 69 -43.82 11.09 15.88
C SER A 69 -44.07 10.15 17.07
N SER A 70 -44.31 8.86 16.81
CA SER A 70 -44.43 7.83 17.85
C SER A 70 -43.07 7.51 18.45
N LEU A 71 -42.02 7.42 17.63
CA LEU A 71 -40.64 7.21 18.10
C LEU A 71 -40.14 8.42 18.90
N GLU A 72 -40.40 9.65 18.43
CA GLU A 72 -40.06 10.88 19.16
C GLU A 72 -40.79 10.96 20.50
N LYS A 73 -42.08 10.59 20.57
CA LYS A 73 -42.83 10.54 21.84
C LYS A 73 -42.28 9.48 22.78
N ILE A 74 -41.85 8.32 22.27
CA ILE A 74 -41.19 7.27 23.06
C ILE A 74 -39.85 7.77 23.58
N LEU A 75 -39.01 8.35 22.70
CA LEU A 75 -37.71 8.91 23.06
C LEU A 75 -37.83 10.08 24.05
N LEU A 76 -38.83 10.95 23.90
CA LEU A 76 -39.11 12.05 24.82
C LEU A 76 -39.57 11.53 26.18
N LYS A 77 -40.52 10.59 26.21
CA LYS A 77 -40.98 9.96 27.46
C LYS A 77 -39.84 9.23 28.16
N GLU A 78 -38.99 8.54 27.42
CA GLU A 78 -37.83 7.81 27.95
C GLU A 78 -36.70 8.75 28.39
N SER A 79 -36.51 9.90 27.73
CA SER A 79 -35.59 10.96 28.19
C SER A 79 -36.04 11.63 29.50
N GLN A 80 -37.36 11.78 29.68
CA GLN A 80 -37.97 12.27 30.92
C GLN A 80 -37.90 11.23 32.05
N ASP A 81 -38.17 9.95 31.75
CA ASP A 81 -38.05 8.85 32.71
C ASP A 81 -36.59 8.60 33.10
N THR A 82 -35.64 8.73 32.17
CA THR A 82 -34.20 8.63 32.49
C THR A 82 -33.74 9.80 33.35
N THR A 83 -34.17 11.04 33.12
CA THR A 83 -33.79 12.18 33.99
C THR A 83 -34.37 12.05 35.41
N LEU A 84 -35.62 11.62 35.56
CA LEU A 84 -36.24 11.33 36.86
C LEU A 84 -35.52 10.18 37.59
N SER A 85 -35.22 9.10 36.86
CA SER A 85 -34.44 7.96 37.34
C SER A 85 -33.00 8.35 37.72
N THR A 86 -32.41 9.38 37.08
CA THR A 86 -31.04 9.83 37.40
C THR A 86 -30.96 10.49 38.77
N LYS A 87 -31.98 11.30 39.14
CA LYS A 87 -32.08 11.90 40.48
C LYS A 87 -32.31 10.86 41.57
N GLN A 88 -33.12 9.83 41.31
CA GLN A 88 -33.33 8.71 42.24
C GLN A 88 -32.10 7.80 42.35
N MET A 89 -31.35 7.62 41.26
CA MET A 89 -30.10 6.87 41.28
C MET A 89 -28.98 7.60 42.00
N GLN A 90 -29.01 8.94 42.06
CA GLN A 90 -28.02 9.73 42.78
C GLN A 90 -28.07 9.52 44.30
N THR A 91 -29.25 9.23 44.86
CA THR A 91 -29.48 9.03 46.30
C THR A 91 -29.26 7.60 46.78
N LEU A 92 -28.89 6.68 45.88
CA LEU A 92 -28.59 5.30 46.23
C LEU A 92 -27.37 5.22 47.17
N PRO A 93 -27.41 4.35 48.20
CA PRO A 93 -26.31 4.20 49.13
C PRO A 93 -25.07 3.62 48.43
N SER A 94 -23.89 4.12 48.80
CA SER A 94 -22.61 3.55 48.37
C SER A 94 -22.41 2.19 49.03
N ILE A 95 -22.10 1.19 48.22
CA ILE A 95 -21.80 -0.16 48.65
C ILE A 95 -20.30 -0.25 48.94
N GLY A 96 -19.96 -0.68 50.17
CA GLY A 96 -18.58 -0.92 50.59
C GLY A 96 -18.09 -2.35 50.30
N SER A 97 -16.77 -2.55 50.34
CA SER A 97 -16.11 -3.85 50.15
C SER A 97 -16.59 -4.94 51.14
N ALA A 98 -16.88 -4.57 52.40
CA ALA A 98 -17.44 -5.50 53.40
C ALA A 98 -18.83 -6.06 53.02
N GLN A 99 -19.66 -5.26 52.36
CA GLN A 99 -20.98 -5.69 51.87
C GLN A 99 -20.82 -6.59 50.63
N LEU A 100 -19.81 -6.35 49.79
CA LEU A 100 -19.47 -7.23 48.67
C LEU A 100 -18.91 -8.59 49.10
N ALA A 101 -18.14 -8.64 50.19
CA ALA A 101 -17.57 -9.88 50.72
C ALA A 101 -18.66 -10.86 51.17
N ASN A 102 -19.77 -10.33 51.72
CA ASN A 102 -20.92 -11.10 52.20
C ASN A 102 -22.01 -11.31 51.13
N ALA A 103 -21.79 -10.86 49.89
CA ALA A 103 -22.75 -11.02 48.81
C ALA A 103 -22.67 -12.43 48.22
N LYS A 104 -23.81 -13.11 48.12
CA LYS A 104 -23.94 -14.38 47.41
C LYS A 104 -23.79 -14.18 45.90
N TYR A 105 -24.32 -13.08 45.38
CA TYR A 105 -24.11 -12.68 44.00
C TYR A 105 -24.32 -11.16 43.80
N VAL A 106 -23.70 -10.64 42.75
CA VAL A 106 -23.77 -9.22 42.34
C VAL A 106 -24.14 -9.16 40.86
N GLU A 107 -25.12 -8.34 40.52
CA GLU A 107 -25.54 -8.06 39.14
C GLU A 107 -25.66 -6.57 38.89
N LEU A 108 -25.48 -6.16 37.65
CA LEU A 108 -25.75 -4.78 37.24
C LEU A 108 -27.25 -4.52 37.25
N HIS A 109 -27.64 -3.34 37.74
CA HIS A 109 -29.05 -2.97 37.80
C HIS A 109 -29.62 -2.81 36.38
N PRO A 110 -30.84 -3.34 36.08
CA PRO A 110 -31.41 -3.30 34.72
C PRO A 110 -31.48 -1.90 34.11
N ALA A 111 -31.79 -0.89 34.91
CA ALA A 111 -31.85 0.49 34.43
C ALA A 111 -30.47 1.08 34.05
N LEU A 112 -29.36 0.56 34.59
CA LEU A 112 -28.02 0.92 34.11
C LEU A 112 -27.73 0.23 32.77
N LEU A 113 -28.11 -1.05 32.62
CA LEU A 113 -27.95 -1.79 31.37
C LEU A 113 -28.72 -1.13 30.22
N LEU A 114 -29.97 -0.70 30.47
CA LEU A 114 -30.77 0.04 29.49
C LEU A 114 -30.08 1.34 29.06
N ARG A 115 -29.50 2.09 30.00
CA ARG A 115 -28.75 3.32 29.67
C ARG A 115 -27.52 3.05 28.83
N ILE A 116 -26.75 2.02 29.19
CA ILE A 116 -25.58 1.59 28.40
C ILE A 116 -26.01 1.25 26.98
N LEU A 117 -27.10 0.50 26.81
CA LEU A 117 -27.64 0.09 25.51
C LEU A 117 -28.10 1.29 24.67
N MET A 118 -28.70 2.30 25.29
CA MET A 118 -29.22 3.47 24.56
C MET A 118 -28.17 4.51 24.18
N ARG A 119 -27.01 4.54 24.86
CA ARG A 119 -25.98 5.56 24.64
C ARG A 119 -24.69 5.04 24.02
N THR A 120 -24.37 3.77 24.24
CA THR A 120 -23.18 3.17 23.65
C THR A 120 -23.43 2.95 22.15
N PRO A 121 -22.49 3.34 21.27
CA PRO A 121 -22.61 3.06 19.84
C PRO A 121 -22.86 1.57 19.57
N TYR A 122 -23.79 1.26 18.67
CA TYR A 122 -24.22 -0.11 18.37
C TYR A 122 -23.05 -1.05 18.07
N LYS A 123 -22.04 -0.59 17.32
CA LYS A 123 -20.80 -1.34 17.06
C LYS A 123 -20.07 -1.86 18.30
N VAL A 124 -20.04 -1.07 19.38
CA VAL A 124 -19.39 -1.49 20.63
C VAL A 124 -20.27 -2.49 21.38
N LEU A 125 -21.59 -2.37 21.26
CA LEU A 125 -22.54 -3.30 21.87
C LEU A 125 -22.45 -4.70 21.23
N MET A 126 -22.11 -4.81 19.95
CA MET A 126 -21.92 -6.11 19.30
C MET A 126 -20.82 -6.95 19.95
N ALA A 127 -19.68 -6.33 20.31
CA ALA A 127 -18.63 -7.01 21.08
C ALA A 127 -19.05 -7.33 22.52
N ALA A 128 -20.05 -6.63 23.07
CA ALA A 128 -20.58 -6.88 24.41
C ALA A 128 -21.55 -8.07 24.44
N GLN A 129 -22.21 -8.37 23.31
CA GLN A 129 -23.18 -9.45 23.19
C GLN A 129 -22.54 -10.85 23.11
N SER A 130 -21.26 -10.94 22.74
CA SER A 130 -20.59 -12.24 22.57
C SER A 130 -20.36 -12.98 23.89
N ASN A 131 -20.05 -12.29 24.99
CA ASN A 131 -19.82 -12.90 26.31
C ASN A 131 -19.90 -11.85 27.46
N GLU A 132 -20.37 -12.27 28.65
CA GLU A 132 -20.39 -11.49 29.92
C GLU A 132 -19.03 -10.83 30.19
N CYS A 133 -17.96 -11.58 29.98
CA CYS A 133 -16.61 -11.11 30.27
C CYS A 133 -16.14 -10.03 29.29
N ASN A 134 -16.65 -10.02 28.05
CA ASN A 134 -16.37 -8.94 27.11
C ASN A 134 -17.15 -7.68 27.49
N PHE A 135 -18.39 -7.81 27.94
CA PHE A 135 -19.15 -6.69 28.51
C PHE A 135 -18.37 -6.03 29.67
N TYR A 136 -17.86 -6.82 30.62
CA TYR A 136 -17.07 -6.28 31.74
C TYR A 136 -15.72 -5.70 31.31
N ALA A 137 -15.07 -6.26 30.29
CA ALA A 137 -13.85 -5.68 29.71
C ALA A 137 -14.13 -4.34 28.99
N LEU A 138 -15.27 -4.22 28.30
CA LEU A 138 -15.71 -2.95 27.68
C LEU A 138 -16.03 -1.87 28.73
N LEU A 139 -16.54 -2.28 29.89
CA LEU A 139 -16.72 -1.41 31.05
C LEU A 139 -15.36 -0.97 31.64
N GLU A 140 -14.41 -1.88 31.83
CA GLU A 140 -13.05 -1.56 32.30
C GLU A 140 -12.30 -0.62 31.34
N THR A 141 -12.51 -0.77 30.04
CA THR A 141 -11.85 0.03 29.01
C THR A 141 -12.54 1.38 28.76
N ASN A 142 -13.62 1.70 29.48
CA ASN A 142 -14.43 2.91 29.28
C ASN A 142 -14.92 3.06 27.83
N LEU A 143 -15.27 1.93 27.20
CA LEU A 143 -15.91 1.90 25.88
C LEU A 143 -17.43 1.89 25.98
N LEU A 144 -18.00 1.44 27.11
CA LEU A 144 -19.42 1.56 27.42
C LEU A 144 -19.75 2.91 28.04
N GLU A 145 -20.77 3.59 27.53
CA GLU A 145 -21.22 4.88 28.05
C GLU A 145 -22.27 4.70 29.16
N THR A 146 -21.88 4.94 30.41
CA THR A 146 -22.77 4.73 31.57
C THR A 146 -23.64 5.94 31.93
N SER A 147 -23.29 7.15 31.45
CA SER A 147 -24.01 8.43 31.68
C SER A 147 -24.21 8.88 33.13
N LEU A 148 -23.53 8.25 34.09
CA LEU A 148 -23.63 8.66 35.50
C LEU A 148 -22.86 9.98 35.73
N PRO A 149 -23.40 10.92 36.53
CA PRO A 149 -22.73 12.19 36.85
C PRO A 149 -21.36 11.97 37.51
N GLU A 150 -21.26 10.92 38.32
CA GLU A 150 -20.00 10.35 38.77
C GLU A 150 -19.46 9.46 37.65
N LYS A 151 -18.55 10.02 36.82
CA LYS A 151 -17.69 9.21 35.95
C LYS A 151 -17.01 8.16 36.87
N ASN A 152 -17.21 6.88 36.58
CA ASN A 152 -16.64 5.73 37.29
C ASN A 152 -17.47 5.13 38.46
N SER A 153 -18.81 5.20 38.39
CA SER A 153 -19.66 4.34 39.22
C SER A 153 -20.57 3.44 38.38
N VAL A 154 -20.99 2.32 38.97
CA VAL A 154 -22.01 1.40 38.47
C VAL A 154 -23.06 1.16 39.53
N ILE A 155 -24.25 0.77 39.11
CA ILE A 155 -25.36 0.45 39.99
C ILE A 155 -25.51 -1.05 40.00
N VAL A 156 -25.51 -1.64 41.18
CA VAL A 156 -25.59 -3.08 41.35
C VAL A 156 -26.74 -3.49 42.26
N ASN A 157 -27.29 -4.66 41.99
CA ASN A 157 -28.15 -5.41 42.88
C ASN A 157 -27.29 -6.47 43.57
N LEU A 158 -27.29 -6.45 44.89
CA LEU A 158 -26.66 -7.45 45.74
C LEU A 158 -27.73 -8.37 46.29
N LEU A 159 -27.47 -9.67 46.27
CA LEU A 159 -28.18 -10.63 47.09
C LEU A 159 -27.22 -11.09 48.18
N ASP A 160 -27.53 -10.81 49.45
CA ASP A 160 -26.73 -11.33 50.55
C ASP A 160 -26.93 -12.85 50.73
N GLN A 161 -26.11 -13.47 51.56
CA GLN A 161 -26.23 -14.91 51.88
C GLN A 161 -27.58 -15.28 52.53
N LYS A 162 -28.30 -14.28 53.10
CA LYS A 162 -29.61 -14.43 53.74
C LYS A 162 -30.78 -14.19 52.77
N GLY A 163 -30.50 -13.95 51.49
CA GLY A 163 -31.51 -13.71 50.45
C GLY A 163 -32.07 -12.29 50.41
N LYS A 164 -31.54 -11.35 51.19
CA LYS A 164 -31.95 -9.94 51.16
C LYS A 164 -31.34 -9.26 49.93
N LYS A 165 -32.21 -8.60 49.15
CA LYS A 165 -31.79 -7.78 48.02
C LYS A 165 -31.51 -6.35 48.47
N THR A 166 -30.35 -5.82 48.09
CA THR A 166 -30.00 -4.41 48.28
C THR A 166 -29.50 -3.81 46.97
N THR A 167 -29.96 -2.61 46.64
CA THR A 167 -29.52 -1.85 45.46
C THR A 167 -28.66 -0.69 45.93
N GLY A 168 -27.54 -0.46 45.27
CA GLY A 168 -26.64 0.62 45.63
C GLY A 168 -25.62 0.93 44.54
N LYS A 169 -24.83 1.98 44.78
CA LYS A 169 -23.75 2.40 43.90
C LYS A 169 -22.45 1.74 44.31
N LEU A 170 -21.68 1.31 43.32
CA LEU A 170 -20.34 0.79 43.50
C LEU A 170 -19.39 1.55 42.57
N SER A 171 -18.19 1.87 43.01
CA SER A 171 -17.21 2.42 42.07
C SER A 171 -16.84 1.37 41.02
N THR A 172 -16.60 1.80 39.79
CA THR A 172 -16.19 0.91 38.70
C THR A 172 -14.90 0.17 39.05
N GLU A 173 -13.98 0.80 39.78
CA GLU A 173 -12.74 0.18 40.26
C GLU A 173 -13.00 -0.98 41.23
N VAL A 174 -13.87 -0.79 42.22
CA VAL A 174 -14.24 -1.86 43.17
C VAL A 174 -15.02 -2.96 42.46
N PHE A 175 -15.93 -2.60 41.53
CA PHE A 175 -16.62 -3.59 40.69
C PHE A 175 -15.63 -4.45 39.88
N ILE A 176 -14.61 -3.82 39.29
CA ILE A 176 -13.58 -4.50 38.51
C ILE A 176 -12.72 -5.42 39.40
N ALA A 177 -12.30 -4.93 40.57
CA ALA A 177 -11.44 -5.65 41.50
C ALA A 177 -12.14 -6.85 42.12
N ASP A 178 -13.42 -6.71 42.47
CA ASP A 178 -14.14 -7.69 43.27
C ASP A 178 -15.14 -8.51 42.47
N VAL A 179 -15.83 -7.97 41.46
CA VAL A 179 -16.83 -8.73 40.70
C VAL A 179 -16.22 -9.31 39.43
N TYR A 180 -15.63 -8.45 38.59
CA TYR A 180 -15.08 -8.86 37.30
C TYR A 180 -13.90 -9.83 37.47
N LYS A 181 -12.95 -9.55 38.37
CA LYS A 181 -11.82 -10.45 38.64
C LYS A 181 -12.26 -11.84 39.10
N ARG A 182 -13.34 -11.94 39.90
CA ARG A 182 -13.86 -13.22 40.39
C ARG A 182 -14.59 -14.00 39.28
N LYS A 183 -15.47 -13.35 38.52
CA LYS A 183 -16.27 -14.01 37.47
C LYS A 183 -15.48 -14.30 36.19
N CYS A 184 -14.55 -13.43 35.83
CA CYS A 184 -13.86 -13.44 34.54
C CYS A 184 -12.33 -13.33 34.73
N PHE A 185 -11.78 -14.17 35.60
CA PHE A 185 -10.37 -14.15 35.98
C PHE A 185 -9.41 -14.12 34.77
N LYS A 186 -9.65 -14.97 33.76
CA LYS A 186 -8.79 -15.05 32.56
C LYS A 186 -8.73 -13.73 31.80
N ASN A 187 -9.86 -13.08 31.53
CA ASN A 187 -9.90 -11.80 30.83
C ASN A 187 -9.22 -10.70 31.66
N LYS A 188 -9.37 -10.74 32.99
CA LYS A 188 -8.72 -9.78 33.87
C LYS A 188 -7.20 -9.96 33.92
N GLU A 189 -6.69 -11.18 33.83
CA GLU A 189 -5.25 -11.43 33.68
C GLU A 189 -4.73 -10.89 32.34
N ILE A 190 -5.51 -11.03 31.25
CA ILE A 190 -5.18 -10.46 29.94
C ILE A 190 -5.02 -8.93 30.02
N ALA A 191 -5.88 -8.24 30.76
CA ALA A 191 -5.83 -6.79 30.94
C ALA A 191 -4.46 -6.28 31.42
N LYS A 192 -3.75 -7.06 32.23
CA LYS A 192 -2.43 -6.70 32.77
C LYS A 192 -1.34 -6.60 31.70
N TYR A 193 -1.54 -7.24 30.55
CA TYR A 193 -0.60 -7.19 29.43
C TYR A 193 -0.88 -6.02 28.48
N PHE A 194 -2.01 -5.33 28.62
CA PHE A 194 -2.37 -4.15 27.83
C PHE A 194 -1.93 -2.85 28.52
N THR A 195 -0.68 -2.79 28.96
CA THR A 195 -0.03 -1.56 29.47
C THR A 195 0.79 -0.87 28.39
N ILE A 196 1.09 0.41 28.56
CA ILE A 196 1.83 1.23 27.57
C ILE A 196 3.17 0.60 27.18
N GLU A 197 3.85 -0.03 28.13
CA GLU A 197 5.18 -0.62 27.96
C GLU A 197 5.12 -1.96 27.23
N THR A 198 4.06 -2.75 27.48
CA THR A 198 3.92 -4.11 26.97
C THR A 198 3.11 -4.19 25.68
N ILE A 199 2.26 -3.19 25.37
CA ILE A 199 1.41 -3.16 24.17
C ILE A 199 2.20 -3.41 22.88
N PRO A 200 3.36 -2.77 22.62
CA PRO A 200 4.10 -3.01 21.40
C PRO A 200 4.55 -4.46 21.21
N GLN A 201 5.06 -5.08 22.28
CA GLN A 201 5.48 -6.47 22.27
C GLN A 201 4.28 -7.40 22.17
N LEU A 202 3.18 -7.10 22.85
CA LEU A 202 1.97 -7.90 22.78
C LEU A 202 1.36 -7.86 21.37
N ILE A 203 1.23 -6.66 20.77
CA ILE A 203 0.67 -6.51 19.42
C ILE A 203 1.56 -7.17 18.38
N SER A 204 2.89 -7.17 18.55
CA SER A 204 3.77 -7.91 17.64
C SER A 204 3.63 -9.44 17.73
N THR A 205 3.12 -9.98 18.85
CA THR A 205 2.77 -11.41 18.94
C THR A 205 1.45 -11.77 18.27
N PHE A 206 0.57 -10.79 17.98
CA PHE A 206 -0.69 -11.07 17.29
C PHE A 206 -0.46 -11.35 15.81
N ASN A 207 -1.01 -12.47 15.34
CA ASN A 207 -1.05 -12.79 13.93
C ASN A 207 -2.30 -12.17 13.29
N PHE A 208 -2.20 -10.93 12.82
CA PHE A 208 -3.26 -10.26 12.07
C PHE A 208 -3.42 -10.91 10.69
N LYS A 209 -4.31 -11.89 10.60
CA LYS A 209 -4.57 -12.65 9.37
C LYS A 209 -5.23 -11.75 8.32
N LEU A 210 -4.69 -11.75 7.11
CA LEU A 210 -5.30 -11.11 5.93
C LEU A 210 -6.18 -12.12 5.18
N PRO A 211 -7.50 -11.89 5.08
CA PRO A 211 -8.37 -12.82 4.38
C PRO A 211 -8.14 -12.81 2.88
N LYS A 212 -8.18 -13.97 2.24
CA LYS A 212 -8.15 -14.13 0.79
C LYS A 212 -9.52 -14.37 0.18
N THR A 213 -10.47 -14.82 1.00
CA THR A 213 -11.84 -15.12 0.59
C THR A 213 -12.84 -14.52 1.56
N GLU A 214 -14.07 -14.32 1.10
CA GLU A 214 -15.17 -13.85 1.94
C GLU A 214 -15.45 -14.79 3.11
N SER A 215 -15.38 -16.11 2.89
CA SER A 215 -15.55 -17.10 3.96
C SER A 215 -14.44 -17.02 5.01
N GLU A 216 -13.19 -16.86 4.59
CA GLU A 216 -12.06 -16.69 5.52
C GLU A 216 -12.19 -15.38 6.30
N CYS A 217 -12.59 -14.30 5.65
CA CYS A 217 -12.83 -13.03 6.31
C CYS A 217 -13.95 -13.13 7.35
N SER A 218 -15.05 -13.80 7.00
CA SER A 218 -16.17 -14.04 7.90
C SER A 218 -15.72 -14.76 9.16
N ALA A 219 -14.90 -15.81 9.02
CA ALA A 219 -14.36 -16.57 10.14
C ALA A 219 -13.43 -15.70 11.02
N ILE A 220 -12.54 -14.92 10.41
CA ILE A 220 -11.65 -13.99 11.12
C ILE A 220 -12.46 -12.95 11.90
N PHE A 221 -13.51 -12.39 11.28
CA PHE A 221 -14.36 -11.39 11.92
C PHE A 221 -15.07 -11.97 13.16
N GLN A 222 -15.61 -13.18 13.06
CA GLN A 222 -16.24 -13.87 14.20
C GLN A 222 -15.21 -14.22 15.30
N GLU A 223 -14.01 -14.67 14.93
CA GLU A 223 -12.90 -14.90 15.87
C GLU A 223 -12.60 -13.63 16.69
N TRP A 224 -12.59 -12.46 16.05
CA TRP A 224 -12.41 -11.19 16.74
C TRP A 224 -13.62 -10.77 17.58
N LEU A 225 -14.85 -10.98 17.14
CA LEU A 225 -16.04 -10.65 17.94
C LEU A 225 -16.11 -11.44 19.25
N GLU A 226 -15.67 -12.69 19.24
CA GLU A 226 -15.64 -13.56 20.42
C GLU A 226 -14.38 -13.38 21.27
N SER A 227 -13.31 -12.82 20.70
CA SER A 227 -12.02 -12.66 21.37
C SER A 227 -12.10 -11.76 22.60
N THR A 228 -11.48 -12.22 23.68
CA THR A 228 -11.34 -11.49 24.95
C THR A 228 -10.38 -10.30 24.86
N GLN A 229 -9.63 -10.19 23.75
CA GLN A 229 -8.65 -9.13 23.51
C GLN A 229 -9.27 -7.91 22.83
N THR A 230 -10.38 -8.09 22.09
CA THR A 230 -11.02 -7.05 21.28
C THR A 230 -11.39 -5.79 22.05
N PRO A 231 -11.96 -5.85 23.27
CA PRO A 231 -12.20 -4.66 24.08
C PRO A 231 -10.94 -3.81 24.33
N TYR A 232 -9.81 -4.46 24.58
CA TYR A 232 -8.54 -3.78 24.83
C TYR A 232 -7.92 -3.21 23.54
N LEU A 233 -8.06 -3.91 22.42
CA LEU A 233 -7.66 -3.39 21.09
C LEU A 233 -8.49 -2.15 20.71
N CYS A 234 -9.79 -2.15 20.98
CA CYS A 234 -10.64 -0.99 20.67
C CYS A 234 -10.40 0.20 21.59
N LYS A 235 -9.90 -0.02 22.81
CA LYS A 235 -9.36 1.06 23.64
C LYS A 235 -8.16 1.73 22.96
N ILE A 236 -7.26 0.94 22.37
CA ILE A 236 -6.10 1.46 21.62
C ILE A 236 -6.57 2.27 20.41
N SER A 237 -7.52 1.74 19.63
CA SER A 237 -8.12 2.46 18.49
C SER A 237 -8.71 3.82 18.90
N LYS A 238 -9.44 3.87 20.03
CA LYS A 238 -10.03 5.11 20.57
C LYS A 238 -8.95 6.14 20.93
N ILE A 239 -7.87 5.72 21.59
CA ILE A 239 -6.74 6.59 21.96
C ILE A 239 -6.02 7.14 20.71
N LEU A 240 -5.87 6.33 19.67
CA LEU A 240 -5.25 6.74 18.40
C LEU A 240 -6.13 7.69 17.60
N SER A 241 -7.45 7.45 17.58
CA SER A 241 -8.41 8.22 16.76
C SER A 241 -8.83 9.55 17.41
N SER A 242 -8.79 9.65 18.74
CA SER A 242 -9.21 10.83 19.48
C SER A 242 -8.27 11.05 20.67
N PRO A 243 -7.04 11.55 20.44
CA PRO A 243 -6.16 11.91 21.54
C PRO A 243 -6.84 12.99 22.37
N SER A 244 -7.15 12.70 23.64
CA SER A 244 -7.75 13.71 24.50
C SER A 244 -6.78 14.87 24.73
N LEU A 245 -7.31 16.03 25.14
CA LEU A 245 -6.52 17.20 25.53
C LEU A 245 -5.62 16.94 26.75
N LEU A 246 -5.74 15.79 27.42
CA LEU A 246 -4.89 15.42 28.54
C LEU A 246 -3.49 15.05 28.02
N LEU A 247 -2.47 15.74 28.53
CA LEU A 247 -1.04 15.54 28.21
C LEU A 247 -0.58 14.07 28.29
N LYS A 248 -1.16 13.26 29.17
CA LYS A 248 -0.81 11.83 29.31
C LYS A 248 -1.32 10.99 28.14
N GLU A 249 -2.52 11.25 27.64
CA GLU A 249 -3.12 10.48 26.53
C GLU A 249 -2.57 10.90 25.17
N SER A 250 -2.22 12.18 25.00
CA SER A 250 -1.54 12.65 23.79
C SER A 250 -0.12 12.09 23.65
N ASN A 251 0.65 12.03 24.74
CA ASN A 251 1.97 11.38 24.75
C ASN A 251 1.86 9.87 24.48
N LEU A 252 0.83 9.22 25.04
CA LEU A 252 0.55 7.81 24.80
C LEU A 252 0.20 7.54 23.33
N SER A 253 -0.71 8.33 22.75
CA SER A 253 -1.10 8.23 21.34
C SER A 253 0.12 8.38 20.43
N ARG A 254 0.98 9.37 20.70
CA ARG A 254 2.22 9.58 19.95
C ARG A 254 3.18 8.38 20.07
N LYS A 255 3.39 7.85 21.27
CA LYS A 255 4.27 6.69 21.50
C LYS A 255 3.74 5.43 20.81
N LEU A 256 2.43 5.20 20.83
CA LEU A 256 1.81 4.07 20.13
C LEU A 256 1.93 4.23 18.61
N ALA A 257 1.67 5.42 18.08
CA ALA A 257 1.79 5.72 16.66
C ALA A 257 3.22 5.55 16.11
N THR A 258 4.25 5.77 16.93
CA THR A 258 5.65 5.53 16.53
C THR A 258 6.11 4.09 16.70
N THR A 259 5.41 3.27 17.49
CA THR A 259 5.86 1.91 17.81
C THR A 259 5.11 0.84 17.03
N LEU A 260 3.83 1.05 16.72
CA LEU A 260 3.03 0.12 15.93
C LEU A 260 3.25 0.37 14.44
N SER A 261 3.22 -0.69 13.64
CA SER A 261 3.26 -0.55 12.19
C SER A 261 1.94 0.05 11.66
N GLU A 262 2.01 0.71 10.51
CA GLU A 262 0.81 1.26 9.85
C GLU A 262 -0.25 0.17 9.60
N PHE A 263 0.19 -1.04 9.25
CA PHE A 263 -0.69 -2.20 9.10
C PHE A 263 -1.44 -2.52 10.40
N GLN A 264 -0.74 -2.60 11.53
CA GLN A 264 -1.36 -2.91 12.82
C GLN A 264 -2.37 -1.84 13.22
N ILE A 265 -2.02 -0.57 13.04
CA ILE A 265 -2.89 0.56 13.34
C ILE A 265 -4.15 0.51 12.47
N SER A 266 -3.98 0.31 11.16
CA SER A 266 -5.09 0.26 10.21
C SER A 266 -6.00 -0.93 10.48
N TYR A 267 -5.42 -2.10 10.77
CA TYR A 267 -6.17 -3.31 11.08
C TYR A 267 -7.03 -3.15 12.34
N ILE A 268 -6.44 -2.65 13.43
CA ILE A 268 -7.14 -2.42 14.70
C ILE A 268 -8.25 -1.39 14.52
N ASN A 269 -8.01 -0.31 13.76
CA ASN A 269 -9.03 0.68 13.46
C ASN A 269 -10.18 0.11 12.63
N ASN A 270 -9.88 -0.65 11.57
CA ASN A 270 -10.90 -1.29 10.75
C ASN A 270 -11.75 -2.27 11.58
N LEU A 271 -11.10 -3.10 12.41
CA LEU A 271 -11.80 -4.01 13.32
C LEU A 271 -12.78 -3.25 14.22
N CYS A 272 -12.30 -2.22 14.92
CA CYS A 272 -13.07 -1.52 15.94
C CYS A 272 -14.12 -0.54 15.38
N GLN A 273 -13.93 -0.07 14.15
CA GLN A 273 -14.91 0.78 13.48
C GLN A 273 -16.07 -0.02 12.89
N ASN A 274 -15.85 -1.30 12.54
CA ASN A 274 -16.80 -2.14 11.81
C ASN A 274 -17.24 -3.39 12.60
N LEU A 275 -17.21 -3.37 13.93
CA LEU A 275 -17.66 -4.49 14.80
C LEU A 275 -19.13 -4.88 14.58
N ASP A 276 -19.94 -4.00 14.02
CA ASP A 276 -21.34 -4.24 13.64
C ASP A 276 -21.54 -4.64 12.17
N ASN A 277 -20.50 -4.51 11.35
CA ASN A 277 -20.62 -4.68 9.91
C ASN A 277 -19.48 -5.52 9.34
N GLN A 278 -19.69 -6.84 9.34
CA GLN A 278 -18.77 -7.81 8.76
C GLN A 278 -18.40 -7.47 7.31
N LYS A 279 -19.38 -7.02 6.52
CA LYS A 279 -19.14 -6.68 5.12
C LYS A 279 -18.16 -5.51 4.99
N GLN A 280 -18.36 -4.43 5.74
CA GLN A 280 -17.42 -3.29 5.74
C GLN A 280 -16.03 -3.66 6.27
N PHE A 281 -15.96 -4.51 7.29
CA PHE A 281 -14.69 -5.06 7.76
C PHE A 281 -13.95 -5.81 6.64
N CYS A 282 -14.68 -6.67 5.91
CA CYS A 282 -14.13 -7.52 4.86
C CYS A 282 -13.80 -6.77 3.57
N ASP A 283 -14.64 -5.83 3.15
CA ASP A 283 -14.47 -5.04 1.91
C ASP A 283 -13.13 -4.29 1.91
N ASN A 284 -12.64 -3.88 3.09
CA ASN A 284 -11.34 -3.23 3.23
C ASN A 284 -10.17 -4.13 2.82
N TYR A 285 -10.21 -5.44 3.10
CA TYR A 285 -9.10 -6.37 2.80
C TYR A 285 -9.30 -7.14 1.49
N LEU A 286 -10.56 -7.40 1.13
CA LEU A 286 -10.91 -8.14 -0.09
C LEU A 286 -10.92 -7.26 -1.33
N SER A 287 -10.69 -5.94 -1.19
CA SER A 287 -10.57 -5.03 -2.33
C SER A 287 -9.51 -5.51 -3.33
N SER A 288 -9.90 -5.55 -4.60
CA SER A 288 -8.98 -5.83 -5.71
C SER A 288 -8.02 -4.67 -5.99
N GLU A 289 -8.24 -3.50 -5.40
CA GLU A 289 -7.47 -2.28 -5.68
C GLU A 289 -6.20 -2.20 -4.84
N TYR A 290 -5.07 -1.96 -5.52
CA TYR A 290 -3.77 -1.83 -4.87
C TYR A 290 -3.70 -0.62 -3.95
N TRP A 291 -4.42 0.47 -4.28
CA TRP A 291 -4.44 1.69 -3.48
C TRP A 291 -5.02 1.48 -2.08
N ASN A 292 -6.08 0.68 -1.95
CA ASN A 292 -6.65 0.37 -0.64
C ASN A 292 -5.68 -0.48 0.20
N LYS A 293 -4.93 -1.38 -0.43
CA LYS A 293 -3.90 -2.17 0.26
C LYS A 293 -2.77 -1.29 0.82
N ILE A 294 -2.43 -0.18 0.15
CA ILE A 294 -1.51 0.82 0.70
C ILE A 294 -2.14 1.53 1.90
N LEU A 295 -3.40 1.97 1.82
CA LEU A 295 -4.11 2.60 2.96
C LEU A 295 -4.19 1.68 4.19
N ASN A 296 -4.28 0.38 3.95
CA ASN A 296 -4.29 -0.63 4.99
C ASN A 296 -2.91 -0.96 5.56
N GLY A 297 -1.82 -0.43 4.98
CA GLY A 297 -0.45 -0.78 5.34
C GLY A 297 -0.01 -2.17 4.89
N GLU A 298 -0.77 -2.84 4.02
CA GLU A 298 -0.44 -4.16 3.45
C GLU A 298 0.64 -4.09 2.37
N ARG A 299 0.84 -2.90 1.78
CA ARG A 299 1.76 -2.64 0.68
C ARG A 299 2.55 -1.35 0.91
N GLU A 300 3.76 -1.31 0.37
CA GLU A 300 4.64 -0.14 0.46
C GLU A 300 4.17 1.02 -0.43
N TYR A 301 4.49 2.25 -0.03
CA TYR A 301 4.19 3.47 -0.78
C TYR A 301 5.00 3.64 -2.08
N ALA A 302 6.06 2.87 -2.29
CA ALA A 302 7.01 3.09 -3.38
C ALA A 302 6.33 3.27 -4.77
N PRO A 303 5.36 2.44 -5.19
CA PRO A 303 4.69 2.60 -6.49
C PRO A 303 3.81 3.86 -6.62
N LEU A 304 3.51 4.50 -5.51
CA LEU A 304 2.67 5.69 -5.43
C LEU A 304 3.47 6.97 -5.15
N HIS A 305 4.70 6.82 -4.65
CA HIS A 305 5.52 7.91 -4.11
C HIS A 305 5.66 9.09 -5.08
N TYR A 306 6.22 8.85 -6.26
CA TYR A 306 6.48 9.90 -7.26
C TYR A 306 5.19 10.53 -7.79
N ARG A 307 4.13 9.73 -7.87
CA ARG A 307 2.82 10.18 -8.32
C ARG A 307 2.18 11.14 -7.31
N CYS A 308 2.25 10.81 -6.03
CA CYS A 308 1.75 11.69 -4.97
C CYS A 308 2.64 12.91 -4.74
N LEU A 309 3.95 12.81 -5.01
CA LEU A 309 4.85 13.96 -4.98
C LEU A 309 4.42 14.99 -6.01
N GLU A 310 4.20 14.58 -7.26
CA GLU A 310 3.70 15.48 -8.31
C GLU A 310 2.32 16.05 -7.98
N TYR A 311 1.38 15.20 -7.55
CA TYR A 311 0.04 15.64 -7.14
C TYR A 311 0.09 16.70 -6.03
N SER A 312 1.01 16.54 -5.08
CA SER A 312 1.18 17.44 -3.93
C SER A 312 2.04 18.68 -4.25
N LYS A 313 2.24 19.01 -5.53
CA LYS A 313 3.08 20.14 -5.99
C LYS A 313 4.53 20.04 -5.51
N ASN A 314 5.12 18.85 -5.57
CA ASN A 314 6.54 18.56 -5.32
C ASN A 314 7.03 18.90 -3.90
N LYS A 315 6.25 18.58 -2.87
CA LYS A 315 6.74 18.59 -1.47
C LYS A 315 7.96 17.67 -1.35
N ASN A 316 9.00 18.07 -0.62
CA ASN A 316 10.20 17.24 -0.42
C ASN A 316 9.95 15.93 0.34
N LYS A 317 8.88 15.86 1.14
CA LYS A 317 8.50 14.68 1.93
C LYS A 317 6.99 14.59 2.04
N LEU A 318 6.45 13.38 1.83
CA LEU A 318 5.03 13.08 2.00
C LEU A 318 4.78 12.46 3.37
N SER A 319 3.72 12.91 4.03
CA SER A 319 3.17 12.25 5.23
C SER A 319 2.13 11.19 4.85
N ALA A 320 1.78 10.29 5.78
CA ALA A 320 0.69 9.33 5.59
C ALA A 320 -0.65 10.01 5.21
N SER A 321 -0.89 11.22 5.72
CA SER A 321 -2.07 12.02 5.37
C SER A 321 -2.03 12.51 3.91
N ASP A 322 -0.85 12.88 3.41
CA ASP A 322 -0.70 13.27 2.00
C ASP A 322 -0.97 12.08 1.07
N TYR A 323 -0.45 10.90 1.39
CA TYR A 323 -0.75 9.67 0.65
C TYR A 323 -2.24 9.35 0.65
N ARG A 324 -2.91 9.49 1.80
CA ARG A 324 -4.36 9.24 1.90
C ARG A 324 -5.16 10.19 1.01
N LYS A 325 -4.85 11.49 1.00
CA LYS A 325 -5.49 12.47 0.11
C LYS A 325 -5.28 12.15 -1.36
N CYS A 326 -4.05 11.76 -1.70
CA CYS A 326 -3.66 11.37 -3.04
C CYS A 326 -4.41 10.11 -3.53
N ILE A 327 -4.52 9.07 -2.69
CA ILE A 327 -5.28 7.85 -3.00
C ILE A 327 -6.77 8.16 -3.20
N LEU A 328 -7.37 8.98 -2.34
CA LEU A 328 -8.76 9.40 -2.50
C LEU A 328 -8.98 10.17 -3.81
N ALA A 329 -8.01 11.00 -4.23
CA ALA A 329 -8.05 11.67 -5.52
C ALA A 329 -7.96 10.67 -6.69
N PHE A 330 -7.07 9.68 -6.63
CA PHE A 330 -6.91 8.68 -7.69
C PHE A 330 -8.09 7.71 -7.81
N ASN A 331 -8.80 7.44 -6.71
CA ASN A 331 -10.03 6.64 -6.73
C ASN A 331 -11.22 7.44 -7.30
N SER A 332 -11.19 8.78 -7.23
CA SER A 332 -12.27 9.63 -7.75
C SER A 332 -12.03 10.13 -9.18
N HIS A 333 -10.77 10.30 -9.57
CA HIS A 333 -10.34 10.85 -10.86
C HIS A 333 -9.27 9.93 -11.47
N GLU A 334 -9.71 8.92 -12.22
CA GLU A 334 -8.83 7.87 -12.74
C GLU A 334 -7.81 8.42 -13.76
N GLU A 335 -8.17 9.46 -14.50
CA GLU A 335 -7.37 10.08 -15.55
C GLU A 335 -6.12 10.78 -15.04
N LEU A 336 -6.08 11.19 -13.76
CA LEU A 336 -4.92 11.85 -13.16
C LEU A 336 -3.64 11.03 -13.34
N CYS A 337 -3.75 9.71 -13.33
CA CYS A 337 -2.59 8.85 -13.47
C CYS A 337 -1.99 8.81 -14.88
N ASN A 338 -2.71 9.27 -15.90
CA ASN A 338 -2.18 9.32 -17.26
C ASN A 338 -0.98 10.29 -17.35
N ASP A 339 -1.05 11.38 -16.58
CA ASP A 339 -0.06 12.46 -16.60
C ASP A 339 0.92 12.41 -15.42
N LEU A 340 0.46 11.95 -14.25
CA LEU A 340 1.29 11.89 -13.05
C LEU A 340 2.19 10.63 -13.00
N GLY A 341 3.21 10.63 -12.15
CA GLY A 341 4.12 9.52 -11.85
C GLY A 341 5.50 9.59 -12.52
N ALA A 342 5.87 10.67 -13.23
CA ALA A 342 7.16 10.74 -13.93
C ALA A 342 8.23 11.38 -13.06
N LEU A 343 7.93 12.51 -12.46
CA LEU A 343 8.79 13.42 -11.71
C LEU A 343 10.25 13.43 -12.18
N ASN A 344 10.49 13.85 -13.42
CA ASN A 344 11.82 13.88 -14.05
C ASN A 344 12.47 12.51 -14.33
N TYR A 345 11.69 11.43 -14.31
CA TYR A 345 12.03 10.10 -14.83
C TYR A 345 11.27 9.86 -16.13
N PRO A 346 11.88 10.13 -17.30
CA PRO A 346 11.23 9.95 -18.58
C PRO A 346 10.86 8.49 -18.84
N ALA A 347 9.63 8.26 -19.28
CA ALA A 347 9.08 6.96 -19.65
C ALA A 347 7.98 7.12 -20.73
N LEU A 348 7.44 6.01 -21.21
CA LEU A 348 6.36 6.00 -22.20
C LEU A 348 5.13 6.78 -21.69
N TYR A 349 4.69 7.76 -22.47
CA TYR A 349 3.58 8.67 -22.16
C TYR A 349 2.54 8.68 -23.30
N PRO A 350 1.22 8.73 -23.02
CA PRO A 350 0.58 8.70 -21.69
C PRO A 350 0.64 7.36 -20.97
N ARG A 351 0.58 7.39 -19.64
CA ARG A 351 0.47 6.19 -18.78
C ARG A 351 -0.96 5.65 -18.76
N PRO A 352 -1.18 4.42 -18.24
CA PRO A 352 -2.52 3.94 -17.95
C PRO A 352 -3.19 4.75 -16.83
N ASN A 353 -4.52 4.72 -16.80
CA ASN A 353 -5.31 5.37 -15.76
C ASN A 353 -5.12 4.71 -14.39
N CYS A 354 -5.56 5.38 -13.32
CA CYS A 354 -5.32 4.94 -11.95
C CYS A 354 -5.92 3.57 -11.65
N LEU A 355 -7.09 3.27 -12.21
CA LEU A 355 -7.75 1.97 -12.04
C LEU A 355 -6.95 0.83 -12.68
N ASN A 356 -6.44 1.02 -13.91
CA ASN A 356 -5.65 0.01 -14.60
C ASN A 356 -4.29 -0.21 -13.93
N ILE A 357 -3.63 0.87 -13.47
CA ILE A 357 -2.39 0.76 -12.69
C ILE A 357 -2.66 0.01 -11.38
N SER A 358 -3.70 0.38 -10.65
CA SER A 358 -4.09 -0.28 -9.39
C SER A 358 -4.33 -1.78 -9.59
N ARG A 359 -5.13 -2.13 -10.59
CA ARG A 359 -5.42 -3.52 -10.93
C ARG A 359 -4.16 -4.28 -11.32
N ALA A 360 -3.31 -3.68 -12.14
CA ALA A 360 -2.05 -4.29 -12.57
C ALA A 360 -1.09 -4.54 -11.40
N LEU A 361 -0.91 -3.56 -10.51
CA LEU A 361 -0.07 -3.68 -9.32
C LEU A 361 -0.60 -4.71 -8.31
N SER A 362 -1.93 -4.88 -8.20
CA SER A 362 -2.54 -5.93 -7.37
C SER A 362 -2.16 -7.35 -7.80
N HIS A 363 -1.85 -7.56 -9.07
CA HIS A 363 -1.44 -8.86 -9.62
C HIS A 363 0.06 -8.95 -9.94
N ALA A 364 0.81 -7.86 -9.76
CA ALA A 364 2.23 -7.78 -10.05
C ALA A 364 3.09 -8.58 -9.04
N ARG A 365 4.15 -9.19 -9.56
CA ARG A 365 5.13 -9.98 -8.80
C ARG A 365 6.55 -9.40 -8.90
N LEU A 366 6.80 -8.50 -9.84
CA LEU A 366 8.12 -7.89 -10.01
C LEU A 366 8.45 -7.02 -8.79
N SER A 367 9.72 -7.05 -8.37
CA SER A 367 10.20 -6.13 -7.33
C SER A 367 10.27 -4.72 -7.91
N ASN A 368 9.56 -3.77 -7.31
CA ASN A 368 9.37 -2.43 -7.84
C ASN A 368 9.57 -1.35 -6.75
N SER A 369 10.48 -1.58 -5.80
CA SER A 369 10.75 -0.60 -4.73
C SER A 369 11.41 0.69 -5.24
N GLN A 370 12.03 0.66 -6.43
CA GLN A 370 12.78 1.78 -6.99
C GLN A 370 12.20 2.25 -8.32
N GLN A 371 12.35 3.55 -8.58
CA GLN A 371 11.95 4.20 -9.82
C GLN A 371 13.05 4.11 -10.87
N ASP A 372 12.68 3.83 -12.12
CA ASP A 372 13.57 3.87 -13.27
C ASP A 372 13.18 4.95 -14.28
N CYS A 373 14.07 5.25 -15.23
CA CYS A 373 13.88 6.27 -16.26
C CYS A 373 14.20 5.74 -17.67
N PRO A 374 13.38 4.80 -18.18
CA PRO A 374 13.64 4.12 -19.45
C PRO A 374 13.88 5.07 -20.64
N GLY A 375 13.28 6.27 -20.64
CA GLY A 375 13.42 7.25 -21.71
C GLY A 375 14.82 7.87 -21.86
N VAL A 376 15.72 7.69 -20.87
CA VAL A 376 17.09 8.26 -20.91
C VAL A 376 18.22 7.23 -20.79
N THR A 377 17.91 5.96 -20.50
CA THR A 377 18.89 4.85 -20.50
C THR A 377 19.46 4.58 -21.90
N ASN A 378 18.71 4.90 -22.96
CA ASN A 378 19.03 4.69 -24.38
C ASN A 378 19.35 3.23 -24.75
N HIS A 379 18.97 2.26 -23.91
CA HIS A 379 19.13 0.84 -24.24
C HIS A 379 18.05 -0.05 -23.61
N ASN A 380 17.04 -0.39 -24.40
CA ASN A 380 15.85 -1.12 -23.94
C ASN A 380 16.20 -2.46 -23.26
N GLY A 381 17.16 -3.20 -23.82
CA GLY A 381 17.60 -4.46 -23.23
C GLY A 381 18.23 -4.33 -21.83
N ILE A 382 18.93 -3.22 -21.56
CA ILE A 382 19.60 -2.97 -20.28
C ILE A 382 18.58 -2.54 -19.23
N THR A 383 17.57 -1.76 -19.61
CA THR A 383 16.42 -1.46 -18.72
C THR A 383 15.75 -2.75 -18.25
N SER A 384 15.41 -3.66 -19.18
CA SER A 384 14.81 -4.95 -18.81
C SER A 384 15.76 -5.84 -18.01
N ALA A 385 17.06 -5.85 -18.34
CA ALA A 385 18.08 -6.56 -17.57
C ALA A 385 18.13 -6.07 -16.12
N HIS A 386 18.18 -4.75 -15.93
CA HIS A 386 18.21 -4.14 -14.61
C HIS A 386 17.00 -4.54 -13.77
N ARG A 387 15.79 -4.55 -14.35
CA ARG A 387 14.57 -4.99 -13.65
C ARG A 387 14.62 -6.45 -13.24
N LEU A 388 15.09 -7.34 -14.12
CA LEU A 388 15.28 -8.76 -13.81
C LEU A 388 16.28 -8.92 -12.66
N LEU A 389 17.43 -8.25 -12.75
CA LEU A 389 18.46 -8.29 -11.72
C LEU A 389 17.91 -7.81 -10.38
N THR A 390 17.25 -6.64 -10.34
CA THR A 390 16.67 -6.09 -9.11
C THR A 390 15.65 -7.05 -8.48
N HIS A 391 14.89 -7.78 -9.29
CA HIS A 391 13.96 -8.79 -8.80
C HIS A 391 14.65 -10.00 -8.15
N PHE A 392 15.71 -10.53 -8.76
CA PHE A 392 16.38 -11.75 -8.27
C PHE A 392 17.48 -11.49 -7.23
N THR A 393 18.17 -10.35 -7.28
CA THR A 393 19.32 -10.04 -6.42
C THR A 393 19.02 -9.07 -5.29
N LYS A 394 17.83 -8.42 -5.28
CA LYS A 394 17.47 -7.35 -4.34
C LYS A 394 18.55 -6.26 -4.25
N SER A 395 18.88 -5.68 -5.39
CA SER A 395 19.88 -4.62 -5.53
C SER A 395 19.75 -3.49 -4.49
N THR A 396 20.91 -2.97 -4.06
CA THR A 396 21.04 -1.82 -3.14
C THR A 396 21.30 -0.49 -3.86
N PHE A 397 21.28 -0.45 -5.20
CA PHE A 397 21.57 0.77 -5.96
C PHE A 397 20.44 1.78 -5.83
N GLU A 398 20.65 2.92 -5.19
CA GLU A 398 19.64 3.99 -5.13
C GLU A 398 19.61 4.80 -6.44
N SER A 399 18.40 4.93 -7.00
CA SER A 399 18.13 5.68 -8.23
C SER A 399 17.62 7.07 -7.89
N SER A 400 18.18 8.08 -8.54
CA SER A 400 17.77 9.49 -8.51
C SER A 400 17.54 9.99 -9.94
N PRO A 401 16.81 11.10 -10.17
CA PRO A 401 16.62 11.63 -11.53
C PRO A 401 17.93 11.93 -12.27
N GLN A 402 19.00 12.20 -11.52
CA GLN A 402 20.32 12.52 -12.06
C GLN A 402 21.09 11.26 -12.50
N ASN A 403 20.96 10.15 -11.77
CA ASN A 403 21.76 8.94 -12.02
C ASN A 403 20.97 7.75 -12.60
N CYS A 404 19.64 7.84 -12.69
CA CYS A 404 18.75 6.74 -13.04
C CYS A 404 19.07 6.11 -14.42
N ALA A 405 19.72 6.84 -15.33
CA ALA A 405 20.15 6.33 -16.62
C ALA A 405 21.40 5.44 -16.52
N ALA A 406 22.30 5.75 -15.58
CA ALA A 406 23.55 5.04 -15.36
C ALA A 406 23.37 3.79 -14.49
N ILE A 407 22.41 3.80 -13.55
CA ILE A 407 22.18 2.68 -12.64
C ILE A 407 21.89 1.34 -13.36
N PRO A 408 21.04 1.28 -14.41
CA PRO A 408 20.84 0.06 -15.19
C PRO A 408 22.13 -0.50 -15.80
N TRP A 409 22.96 0.38 -16.37
CA TRP A 409 24.25 0.03 -16.95
C TRP A 409 25.25 -0.46 -15.91
N LEU A 410 25.35 0.25 -14.79
CA LEU A 410 26.18 -0.13 -13.65
C LEU A 410 25.78 -1.50 -13.09
N HIS A 411 24.49 -1.72 -12.89
CA HIS A 411 23.99 -2.98 -12.35
C HIS A 411 24.33 -4.16 -13.27
N PHE A 412 24.14 -3.98 -14.58
CA PHE A 412 24.47 -4.99 -15.57
C PHE A 412 25.99 -5.22 -15.68
N PHE A 413 26.80 -4.15 -15.72
CA PHE A 413 28.27 -4.25 -15.75
C PHE A 413 28.82 -4.95 -14.49
N SER A 414 28.25 -4.66 -13.31
CA SER A 414 28.62 -5.33 -12.06
C SER A 414 28.36 -6.84 -12.11
N LEU A 415 27.28 -7.27 -12.77
CA LEU A 415 26.98 -8.69 -12.95
C LEU A 415 28.06 -9.38 -13.80
N ILE A 416 28.42 -8.78 -14.94
CA ILE A 416 29.37 -9.35 -15.89
C ILE A 416 30.78 -9.46 -15.28
N THR A 417 31.22 -8.39 -14.60
CA THR A 417 32.53 -8.35 -13.93
C THR A 417 32.63 -9.34 -12.77
N LYS A 418 31.60 -9.42 -11.90
CA LYS A 418 31.57 -10.43 -10.82
C LYS A 418 31.57 -11.86 -11.36
N GLY A 419 30.95 -12.08 -12.53
CA GLY A 419 30.93 -13.36 -13.22
C GLY A 419 32.24 -13.73 -13.94
N LYS A 420 33.29 -12.89 -13.89
CA LYS A 420 34.54 -13.06 -14.66
C LYS A 420 34.33 -13.26 -16.17
N ASN A 421 33.26 -12.65 -16.69
CA ASN A 421 32.86 -12.73 -18.09
C ASN A 421 33.17 -11.41 -18.82
N GLU A 422 34.20 -10.66 -18.41
CA GLU A 422 34.52 -9.33 -18.96
C GLU A 422 34.79 -9.37 -20.47
N LYS A 423 35.25 -10.51 -21.00
CA LYS A 423 35.43 -10.73 -22.44
C LYS A 423 34.12 -10.65 -23.25
N THR A 424 32.98 -10.82 -22.60
CA THR A 424 31.65 -10.65 -23.21
C THR A 424 31.21 -9.18 -23.20
N TRP A 425 31.88 -8.32 -22.44
CA TRP A 425 31.61 -6.89 -22.37
C TRP A 425 32.28 -6.14 -23.52
N ASN A 426 31.49 -5.76 -24.51
CA ASN A 426 31.99 -5.21 -25.76
C ASN A 426 32.14 -3.68 -25.80
N TYR A 427 32.03 -2.98 -24.65
CA TYR A 427 32.20 -1.52 -24.58
C TYR A 427 33.61 -1.18 -24.08
N THR A 428 34.46 -0.74 -25.01
CA THR A 428 35.83 -0.33 -24.71
C THR A 428 36.17 1.04 -25.30
N LEU A 429 36.96 1.81 -24.56
CA LEU A 429 37.59 3.05 -25.02
C LEU A 429 39.07 2.79 -25.23
N CYS A 430 39.54 3.02 -26.45
CA CYS A 430 40.90 2.72 -26.85
C CYS A 430 41.66 3.99 -27.25
N TYR A 431 42.94 4.05 -26.91
CA TYR A 431 43.84 5.11 -27.35
C TYR A 431 45.21 4.53 -27.69
N PHE A 432 45.93 5.21 -28.57
CA PHE A 432 47.29 4.83 -28.91
C PHE A 432 48.27 5.43 -27.88
N ASN A 433 48.88 4.58 -27.07
CA ASN A 433 49.89 5.01 -26.12
C ASN A 433 51.24 5.16 -26.84
N LYS A 434 51.73 6.39 -26.95
CA LYS A 434 52.97 6.71 -27.66
C LYS A 434 54.22 6.17 -26.96
N ILE A 435 54.19 6.00 -25.63
CA ILE A 435 55.33 5.51 -24.84
C ILE A 435 55.58 4.03 -25.14
N TYR A 436 54.51 3.22 -25.15
CA TYR A 436 54.60 1.78 -25.39
C TYR A 436 54.38 1.38 -26.86
N SER A 437 54.11 2.34 -27.75
CA SER A 437 53.76 2.12 -29.15
C SER A 437 52.67 1.07 -29.37
N LYS A 438 51.66 1.03 -28.49
CA LYS A 438 50.56 0.06 -28.53
C LYS A 438 49.22 0.72 -28.26
N GLU A 439 48.17 0.14 -28.83
CA GLU A 439 46.80 0.52 -28.48
C GLU A 439 46.43 -0.07 -27.11
N ILE A 440 45.96 0.77 -26.21
CA ILE A 440 45.48 0.38 -24.88
C ILE A 440 43.97 0.62 -24.85
N CYS A 441 43.22 -0.36 -24.37
CA CYS A 441 41.76 -0.31 -24.28
C CYS A 441 41.29 -0.52 -22.84
N TYR A 442 40.34 0.29 -22.40
CA TYR A 442 39.69 0.17 -21.10
C TYR A 442 38.20 -0.14 -21.26
N TYR A 443 37.69 -1.09 -20.48
CA TYR A 443 36.26 -1.36 -20.38
C TYR A 443 35.56 -0.23 -19.64
N PHE A 444 34.39 0.18 -20.16
CA PHE A 444 33.56 1.20 -19.52
C PHE A 444 32.07 0.85 -19.62
N PHE A 445 31.24 1.46 -18.79
CA PHE A 445 29.78 1.45 -18.97
C PHE A 445 29.22 2.84 -19.30
N PRO A 446 28.21 2.94 -20.18
CA PRO A 446 27.57 4.22 -20.51
C PRO A 446 26.79 4.83 -19.34
N GLU A 447 26.84 6.16 -19.20
CA GLU A 447 26.18 6.88 -18.09
C GLU A 447 24.84 7.57 -18.48
N GLY A 448 24.44 7.46 -19.75
CA GLY A 448 23.18 8.06 -20.23
C GLY A 448 23.24 9.58 -20.43
N LYS A 449 22.08 10.25 -20.36
CA LYS A 449 21.88 11.66 -20.80
C LYS A 449 22.05 12.74 -19.70
N ASN A 450 22.31 12.36 -18.44
CA ASN A 450 22.31 13.26 -17.27
C ASN A 450 23.66 13.28 -16.51
N LYS A 451 23.89 14.36 -15.74
CA LYS A 451 25.07 14.50 -14.85
C LYS A 451 25.05 13.41 -13.78
N THR A 452 26.08 12.59 -13.74
CA THR A 452 26.20 11.49 -12.78
C THR A 452 27.00 11.91 -11.54
N GLU A 453 26.35 11.87 -10.39
CA GLU A 453 27.02 11.54 -9.13
C GLU A 453 26.74 10.05 -8.88
N VAL A 454 27.68 9.18 -9.25
CA VAL A 454 27.56 7.73 -8.98
C VAL A 454 28.00 7.49 -7.54
N ALA A 455 27.09 6.98 -6.71
CA ALA A 455 27.28 6.86 -5.25
C ALA A 455 28.34 5.81 -4.82
N SER A 456 28.70 4.85 -5.66
CA SER A 456 29.71 3.84 -5.34
C SER A 456 31.08 4.20 -5.90
N LYS A 457 31.98 4.72 -5.06
CA LYS A 457 33.37 5.09 -5.43
C LYS A 457 34.12 3.99 -6.19
N ASP A 458 33.93 2.72 -5.82
CA ASP A 458 34.74 1.61 -6.36
C ASP A 458 34.28 1.12 -7.75
N LEU A 459 32.99 1.28 -8.09
CA LEU A 459 32.45 0.93 -9.41
C LEU A 459 32.35 2.16 -10.34
N ALA A 460 32.43 3.38 -9.79
CA ALA A 460 32.45 4.60 -10.59
C ALA A 460 33.70 4.70 -11.49
N ALA A 461 34.80 4.01 -11.18
CA ALA A 461 36.04 4.09 -11.96
C ALA A 461 35.87 3.69 -13.44
N ASN A 462 34.96 2.75 -13.74
CA ASN A 462 34.67 2.28 -15.10
C ASN A 462 33.50 3.01 -15.76
N SER A 463 33.04 4.13 -15.19
CA SER A 463 32.07 4.96 -15.87
C SER A 463 32.69 5.59 -17.13
N GLU A 464 31.88 5.89 -18.13
CA GLU A 464 32.37 6.50 -19.38
C GLU A 464 33.19 7.78 -19.13
N SER A 465 32.65 8.69 -18.31
CA SER A 465 33.32 9.95 -17.96
C SER A 465 34.66 9.73 -17.26
N ASN A 466 34.72 8.83 -16.29
CA ASN A 466 35.95 8.54 -15.54
C ASN A 466 36.98 7.79 -16.38
N THR A 467 36.53 6.91 -17.29
CA THR A 467 37.43 6.21 -18.20
C THR A 467 38.07 7.17 -19.19
N VAL A 468 37.32 8.13 -19.73
CA VAL A 468 37.88 9.18 -20.60
C VAL A 468 38.83 10.08 -19.83
N ALA A 469 38.48 10.50 -18.61
CA ALA A 469 39.37 11.29 -17.76
C ALA A 469 40.69 10.55 -17.50
N LYS A 470 40.62 9.26 -17.15
CA LYS A 470 41.79 8.39 -16.96
C LYS A 470 42.68 8.35 -18.20
N ILE A 471 42.10 8.16 -19.39
CA ILE A 471 42.87 8.17 -20.65
C ILE A 471 43.56 9.52 -20.87
N ILE A 472 42.87 10.63 -20.61
CA ILE A 472 43.44 11.98 -20.78
C ILE A 472 44.59 12.21 -19.77
N ILE A 473 44.44 11.78 -18.53
CA ILE A 473 45.50 11.86 -17.51
C ILE A 473 46.72 11.04 -17.94
N GLU A 474 46.53 9.76 -18.28
CA GLU A 474 47.61 8.83 -18.61
C GLU A 474 48.30 9.13 -19.96
N ASN A 475 47.55 9.60 -20.96
CA ASN A 475 48.08 9.79 -22.31
C ASN A 475 48.48 11.23 -22.64
N LEU A 476 47.81 12.21 -22.02
CA LEU A 476 47.97 13.64 -22.33
C LEU A 476 48.51 14.46 -21.16
N GLY A 477 48.70 13.84 -19.98
CA GLY A 477 49.32 14.49 -18.82
C GLY A 477 48.43 15.53 -18.13
N ALA A 478 47.11 15.34 -18.15
CA ALA A 478 46.19 16.21 -17.41
C ALA A 478 46.30 16.04 -15.89
N VAL A 479 45.73 16.98 -15.14
CA VAL A 479 45.67 16.95 -13.66
C VAL A 479 44.92 15.71 -13.15
N GLU A 480 45.40 15.10 -12.07
CA GLU A 480 44.88 13.83 -11.51
C GLU A 480 43.40 13.87 -11.12
N ASN A 481 42.84 15.06 -10.88
CA ASN A 481 41.45 15.27 -10.48
C ASN A 481 40.53 15.68 -11.65
N LEU A 482 40.96 15.47 -12.91
CA LEU A 482 40.14 15.77 -14.08
C LEU A 482 38.79 15.02 -14.02
N LYS A 483 37.70 15.76 -14.21
CA LYS A 483 36.35 15.21 -14.36
C LYS A 483 35.79 15.56 -15.73
N CYS A 484 35.17 14.59 -16.38
CA CYS A 484 34.50 14.77 -17.66
C CYS A 484 32.98 14.93 -17.47
N GLU A 485 32.39 15.96 -18.04
CA GLU A 485 30.93 16.16 -18.01
C GLU A 485 30.28 15.68 -19.31
N ILE A 486 29.21 14.89 -19.22
CA ILE A 486 28.39 14.51 -20.39
C ILE A 486 27.34 15.59 -20.64
N LEU A 487 27.31 16.14 -21.86
CA LEU A 487 26.44 17.25 -22.23
C LEU A 487 25.77 17.01 -23.58
N ASN A 488 24.55 17.53 -23.73
CA ASN A 488 23.94 17.63 -25.05
C ASN A 488 24.71 18.65 -25.88
N LYS A 489 25.03 18.32 -27.13
CA LYS A 489 25.71 19.20 -28.08
C LYS A 489 25.03 20.57 -28.23
N LYS A 490 23.69 20.65 -28.13
CA LYS A 490 22.92 21.91 -28.14
C LYS A 490 23.22 22.81 -26.93
N SER A 491 23.56 22.21 -25.79
CA SER A 491 23.84 22.90 -24.53
C SER A 491 25.30 23.37 -24.43
N TYR A 492 26.19 22.79 -25.23
CA TYR A 492 27.60 23.16 -25.28
C TYR A 492 27.80 24.44 -26.10
N ARG A 493 28.33 25.49 -25.45
CA ARG A 493 28.56 26.81 -26.07
C ARG A 493 30.03 27.20 -25.92
N PRO A 494 30.93 26.83 -26.85
CA PRO A 494 32.38 27.00 -26.66
C PRO A 494 32.80 28.46 -26.38
N ALA A 495 32.02 29.44 -26.85
CA ALA A 495 32.26 30.86 -26.56
C ALA A 495 32.16 31.23 -25.07
N MET A 496 31.44 30.47 -24.23
CA MET A 496 31.30 30.77 -22.80
C MET A 496 32.52 30.28 -22.01
N LEU A 497 33.00 31.10 -21.06
CA LEU A 497 34.17 30.80 -20.21
C LEU A 497 34.12 29.41 -19.55
N LYS A 498 32.94 28.97 -19.11
CA LYS A 498 32.74 27.66 -18.46
C LYS A 498 33.04 26.45 -19.36
N PHE A 499 33.07 26.63 -20.68
CA PHE A 499 33.32 25.57 -21.66
C PHE A 499 34.72 25.66 -22.30
N LYS A 500 35.49 26.70 -21.97
CA LYS A 500 36.87 26.87 -22.46
C LYS A 500 37.88 25.97 -21.77
N LYS A 501 37.62 25.60 -20.52
CA LYS A 501 38.45 24.69 -19.73
C LYS A 501 37.60 23.55 -19.18
N GLY A 502 38.14 22.34 -19.20
CA GLY A 502 37.48 21.13 -18.71
C GLY A 502 37.37 20.04 -19.77
N CYS A 503 36.87 18.87 -19.35
CA CYS A 503 36.60 17.73 -20.21
C CYS A 503 35.09 17.59 -20.44
N PHE A 504 34.68 17.46 -21.70
CA PHE A 504 33.29 17.40 -22.11
C PHE A 504 33.04 16.26 -23.10
N LEU A 505 31.99 15.48 -22.84
CA LEU A 505 31.50 14.38 -23.66
C LEU A 505 30.19 14.80 -24.31
N LEU A 506 30.24 15.19 -25.58
CA LEU A 506 29.10 15.79 -26.27
C LEU A 506 28.31 14.75 -27.04
N TYR A 507 27.03 14.56 -26.70
CA TYR A 507 26.12 13.70 -27.46
C TYR A 507 25.14 14.52 -28.30
N ASN A 508 24.74 13.97 -29.45
CA ASN A 508 23.67 14.52 -30.28
C ASN A 508 22.44 13.61 -30.21
N GLU A 509 21.33 14.14 -29.67
CA GLU A 509 20.06 13.40 -29.53
C GLU A 509 19.59 12.76 -30.84
N LYS A 510 19.79 13.43 -31.98
CA LYS A 510 19.36 12.91 -33.29
C LYS A 510 20.15 11.69 -33.75
N ASN A 511 21.38 11.55 -33.25
CA ASN A 511 22.30 10.48 -33.64
C ASN A 511 22.28 9.32 -32.63
N CYS A 512 21.47 9.41 -31.59
CA CYS A 512 21.32 8.37 -30.58
C CYS A 512 20.10 7.51 -30.92
N ASN A 513 20.29 6.20 -30.96
CA ASN A 513 19.21 5.22 -31.06
C ASN A 513 19.13 4.42 -29.74
N GLY A 514 18.14 3.52 -29.63
CA GLY A 514 17.95 2.67 -28.45
C GLY A 514 19.01 1.59 -28.22
N THR A 515 20.17 1.67 -28.88
CA THR A 515 21.28 0.72 -28.73
C THR A 515 22.68 1.39 -28.78
N TYR A 516 22.78 2.61 -29.30
CA TYR A 516 24.04 3.29 -29.60
C TYR A 516 23.86 4.81 -29.58
N CYS A 517 24.79 5.53 -28.94
CA CYS A 517 24.77 6.98 -28.82
C CYS A 517 26.22 7.50 -28.86
N PRO A 518 26.75 7.84 -30.04
CA PRO A 518 28.14 8.29 -30.19
C PRO A 518 28.34 9.66 -29.55
N LYS A 519 29.51 9.86 -28.93
CA LYS A 519 29.88 11.13 -28.30
C LYS A 519 31.19 11.68 -28.86
N GLU A 520 31.24 13.00 -28.97
CA GLU A 520 32.47 13.75 -29.28
C GLU A 520 33.18 14.09 -27.97
N ILE A 521 34.50 13.90 -27.93
CA ILE A 521 35.31 14.13 -26.73
C ILE A 521 36.07 15.43 -26.89
N PHE A 522 35.89 16.36 -25.95
CA PHE A 522 36.59 17.63 -25.89
C PHE A 522 37.36 17.77 -24.58
N TRP A 523 38.59 18.29 -24.65
CA TRP A 523 39.38 18.69 -23.49
C TRP A 523 40.07 20.02 -23.78
N ASP A 524 39.77 21.05 -22.98
CA ASP A 524 40.28 22.41 -23.15
C ASP A 524 40.18 22.90 -24.61
N GLU A 525 38.96 22.82 -25.16
CA GLU A 525 38.57 23.15 -26.55
C GLU A 525 39.16 22.20 -27.64
N ARG A 526 40.07 21.30 -27.30
CA ARG A 526 40.65 20.34 -28.24
C ARG A 526 39.72 19.15 -28.44
N ASN A 527 39.40 18.86 -29.70
CA ASN A 527 38.65 17.66 -30.06
C ASN A 527 39.58 16.43 -30.04
N LEU A 528 39.30 15.48 -29.14
CA LEU A 528 40.06 14.25 -28.94
C LEU A 528 39.38 13.01 -29.54
N THR A 529 38.24 13.17 -30.24
CA THR A 529 37.43 12.05 -30.76
C THR A 529 38.20 11.11 -31.70
N GLN A 530 39.26 11.61 -32.37
CA GLN A 530 40.13 10.77 -33.22
C GLN A 530 41.23 10.05 -32.43
N GLN A 531 41.62 10.58 -31.28
CA GLN A 531 42.69 10.04 -30.42
C GLN A 531 42.17 8.99 -29.44
N ILE A 532 40.92 9.17 -28.99
CA ILE A 532 40.21 8.25 -28.10
C ILE A 532 39.05 7.66 -28.90
N LYS A 533 39.18 6.38 -29.26
CA LYS A 533 38.22 5.67 -30.11
C LYS A 533 37.28 4.82 -29.27
N TYR A 534 35.99 4.99 -29.49
CA TYR A 534 34.98 4.04 -29.02
C TYR A 534 35.08 2.76 -29.85
N LYS A 535 35.48 1.66 -29.22
CA LYS A 535 35.34 0.32 -29.80
C LYS A 535 34.16 -0.37 -29.12
N THR A 536 33.03 -0.28 -29.80
CA THR A 536 31.82 -1.04 -29.46
C THR A 536 31.76 -2.27 -30.37
N GLY A 537 31.80 -3.47 -29.80
CA GLY A 537 31.61 -4.74 -30.55
C GLY A 537 30.17 -4.94 -31.02
N SER A 538 29.80 -6.18 -31.36
CA SER A 538 28.44 -6.55 -31.79
C SER A 538 27.38 -5.99 -30.84
N LEU A 539 26.28 -5.47 -31.41
CA LEU A 539 25.17 -4.87 -30.68
C LEU A 539 24.74 -5.84 -29.56
N VAL A 540 24.81 -5.38 -28.30
CA VAL A 540 24.36 -6.17 -27.15
C VAL A 540 22.83 -6.31 -27.23
N ARG A 541 22.37 -7.38 -27.88
CA ARG A 541 20.94 -7.65 -28.11
C ARG A 541 20.34 -8.38 -26.91
N TYR A 542 19.03 -8.25 -26.75
CA TYR A 542 18.35 -8.91 -25.64
C TYR A 542 18.32 -10.43 -25.80
N PHE A 543 17.92 -10.91 -26.97
CA PHE A 543 18.01 -12.29 -27.41
C PHE A 543 19.03 -12.42 -28.56
N PRO A 544 19.62 -13.61 -28.74
CA PRO A 544 20.59 -13.86 -29.79
C PRO A 544 19.94 -13.87 -31.17
N THR A 545 20.66 -13.39 -32.17
CA THR A 545 20.17 -13.35 -33.56
C THR A 545 20.87 -14.31 -34.51
N ASN A 546 22.02 -14.83 -34.11
CA ASN A 546 22.76 -15.90 -34.76
C ASN A 546 23.46 -16.72 -33.65
N THR A 547 24.11 -17.82 -34.01
CA THR A 547 24.83 -18.68 -33.07
C THR A 547 26.14 -18.06 -32.55
N GLU A 548 26.75 -17.16 -33.31
CA GLU A 548 28.02 -16.50 -32.94
C GLU A 548 27.80 -15.46 -31.82
N ASP A 549 26.63 -14.80 -31.85
CA ASP A 549 26.21 -13.77 -30.91
C ASP A 549 25.55 -14.35 -29.64
N ASP A 550 25.42 -15.67 -29.52
CA ASP A 550 24.67 -16.33 -28.45
C ASP A 550 25.20 -15.97 -27.06
N GLN A 551 26.52 -16.06 -26.88
CA GLN A 551 27.18 -15.68 -25.63
C GLN A 551 27.09 -14.19 -25.30
N TYR A 552 26.79 -13.34 -26.29
CA TYR A 552 26.71 -11.88 -26.14
C TYR A 552 25.27 -11.38 -25.90
N ALA A 553 24.28 -12.27 -25.93
CA ALA A 553 22.90 -11.90 -25.65
C ALA A 553 22.68 -11.63 -24.16
N ILE A 554 22.00 -10.53 -23.83
CA ILE A 554 21.70 -10.12 -22.44
C ILE A 554 20.97 -11.25 -21.69
N SER A 555 19.99 -11.89 -22.32
CA SER A 555 19.25 -13.01 -21.72
C SER A 555 20.18 -14.14 -21.27
N ASN A 556 21.09 -14.59 -22.13
CA ASN A 556 22.06 -15.64 -21.82
C ASN A 556 23.07 -15.21 -20.76
N MET A 557 23.54 -13.96 -20.79
CA MET A 557 24.42 -13.42 -19.76
C MET A 557 23.75 -13.41 -18.37
N ILE A 558 22.50 -12.95 -18.30
CA ILE A 558 21.73 -12.94 -17.04
C ILE A 558 21.49 -14.37 -16.57
N LYS A 559 21.05 -15.25 -17.47
CA LYS A 559 20.81 -16.66 -17.19
C LYS A 559 22.05 -17.34 -16.60
N GLY A 560 23.20 -17.17 -17.24
CA GLY A 560 24.47 -17.74 -16.78
C GLY A 560 24.90 -17.17 -15.43
N ALA A 561 24.83 -15.85 -15.26
CA ALA A 561 25.29 -15.18 -14.05
C ALA A 561 24.40 -15.43 -12.82
N LEU A 562 23.10 -15.60 -13.02
CA LEU A 562 22.12 -15.87 -11.96
C LEU A 562 21.74 -17.35 -11.82
N ALA A 563 22.31 -18.23 -12.68
CA ALA A 563 21.96 -19.65 -12.76
C ALA A 563 20.44 -19.90 -12.92
N LEU A 564 19.74 -19.04 -13.68
CA LEU A 564 18.29 -19.13 -13.86
C LEU A 564 17.93 -20.31 -14.76
N LYS A 565 16.79 -20.95 -14.44
CA LYS A 565 16.18 -21.95 -15.32
C LYS A 565 15.16 -21.26 -16.20
N GLU A 566 15.25 -21.49 -17.50
CA GLU A 566 14.33 -20.90 -18.48
C GLU A 566 13.58 -21.97 -19.25
N PHE A 567 12.30 -21.74 -19.51
CA PHE A 567 11.52 -22.58 -20.42
C PHE A 567 10.57 -21.75 -21.29
N ALA A 568 10.38 -22.18 -22.54
CA ALA A 568 9.56 -21.46 -23.49
C ALA A 568 8.06 -21.63 -23.17
N VAL A 569 7.33 -20.52 -23.08
CA VAL A 569 5.87 -20.52 -22.87
C VAL A 569 5.19 -20.34 -24.22
N ARG A 570 4.54 -21.38 -24.74
CA ARG A 570 3.99 -21.37 -26.11
C ARG A 570 2.48 -21.28 -26.18
N ASN A 571 1.79 -21.54 -25.10
CA ASN A 571 0.34 -21.54 -25.03
C ASN A 571 -0.17 -21.03 -23.67
N ILE A 572 -1.48 -20.81 -23.58
CA ILE A 572 -2.13 -20.28 -22.37
C ILE A 572 -2.11 -21.27 -21.20
N THR A 573 -2.08 -22.57 -21.47
CA THR A 573 -2.04 -23.61 -20.43
C THR A 573 -0.68 -23.59 -19.72
N ASP A 574 0.42 -23.51 -20.47
CA ASP A 574 1.77 -23.35 -19.93
C ASP A 574 1.86 -22.10 -19.05
N LEU A 575 1.26 -21.00 -19.52
CA LEU A 575 1.21 -19.72 -18.82
C LEU A 575 0.51 -19.84 -17.46
N ARG A 576 -0.70 -20.43 -17.45
CA ARG A 576 -1.50 -20.63 -16.24
C ARG A 576 -0.77 -21.51 -15.23
N PHE A 577 -0.23 -22.64 -15.70
CA PHE A 577 0.53 -23.55 -14.86
C PHE A 577 1.72 -22.85 -14.21
N TYR A 578 2.50 -22.11 -15.00
CA TYR A 578 3.68 -21.41 -14.49
C TYR A 578 3.35 -20.34 -13.44
N PHE A 579 2.34 -19.49 -13.68
CA PHE A 579 1.96 -18.49 -12.68
C PHE A 579 1.34 -19.12 -11.42
N SER A 580 0.78 -20.33 -11.50
CA SER A 580 0.26 -21.04 -10.33
C SER A 580 1.34 -21.69 -9.44
N ASP A 581 2.51 -22.04 -10.00
CA ASP A 581 3.58 -22.78 -9.30
C ASP A 581 4.25 -21.97 -8.17
N ASN A 582 4.63 -20.71 -8.42
CA ASN A 582 5.37 -19.91 -7.44
C ASN A 582 5.06 -18.40 -7.56
N PRO A 583 4.84 -17.69 -6.44
CA PRO A 583 4.51 -16.25 -6.44
C PRO A 583 5.64 -15.33 -6.93
N LYS A 584 6.89 -15.81 -7.04
CA LYS A 584 8.02 -15.05 -7.61
C LYS A 584 8.21 -15.24 -9.11
N ASN A 585 7.45 -16.14 -9.72
CA ASN A 585 7.56 -16.44 -11.14
C ASN A 585 7.23 -15.20 -12.00
N ILE A 586 8.11 -14.90 -12.95
CA ILE A 586 7.95 -13.83 -13.95
C ILE A 586 8.35 -14.37 -15.33
N LEU A 587 7.79 -13.76 -16.37
CA LEU A 587 8.18 -14.01 -17.74
C LEU A 587 9.00 -12.85 -18.26
N HIS A 588 9.87 -13.13 -19.21
CA HIS A 588 10.51 -12.10 -20.02
C HIS A 588 10.39 -12.47 -21.49
N GLY A 589 10.38 -11.45 -22.34
CA GLY A 589 10.32 -11.67 -23.76
C GLY A 589 10.62 -10.46 -24.61
N VAL A 590 10.56 -10.65 -25.93
CA VAL A 590 10.65 -9.58 -26.93
C VAL A 590 9.48 -9.72 -27.89
N GLY A 591 8.80 -8.60 -28.16
CA GLY A 591 7.73 -8.51 -29.16
C GLY A 591 7.87 -7.23 -29.99
N CYS A 592 7.04 -7.08 -31.01
CA CYS A 592 6.98 -5.86 -31.82
C CYS A 592 6.31 -4.72 -31.04
N GLN A 593 6.95 -3.56 -30.94
CA GLN A 593 6.39 -2.41 -30.22
C GLN A 593 5.07 -1.93 -30.83
N GLU A 594 4.95 -1.98 -32.16
CA GLU A 594 3.75 -1.58 -32.89
C GLU A 594 2.56 -2.48 -32.57
N ASP A 595 2.84 -3.75 -32.29
CA ASP A 595 1.81 -4.70 -31.91
C ASP A 595 1.50 -4.59 -30.42
N LEU A 596 2.50 -4.43 -29.55
CA LEU A 596 2.29 -4.27 -28.11
C LEU A 596 1.53 -2.98 -27.77
N PHE A 597 1.87 -1.88 -28.45
CA PHE A 597 1.38 -0.54 -28.13
C PHE A 597 0.95 0.23 -29.40
N PRO A 598 -0.06 -0.25 -30.15
CA PRO A 598 -0.47 0.30 -31.45
C PRO A 598 -0.96 1.76 -31.36
N PHE A 599 -1.44 2.19 -30.19
CA PHE A 599 -1.81 3.58 -29.95
C PHE A 599 -0.62 4.55 -29.99
N PHE A 600 0.57 4.07 -29.61
CA PHE A 600 1.79 4.87 -29.53
C PHE A 600 2.66 4.71 -30.78
N PHE A 601 2.67 3.50 -31.35
CA PHE A 601 3.51 3.15 -32.48
C PHE A 601 2.65 2.55 -33.59
N GLN A 602 2.37 3.35 -34.60
CA GLN A 602 1.60 2.89 -35.75
C GLN A 602 2.50 2.18 -36.76
N LYS A 603 2.00 1.08 -37.34
CA LYS A 603 2.65 0.43 -38.48
C LYS A 603 2.52 1.31 -39.72
N THR A 604 3.64 1.63 -40.34
CA THR A 604 3.72 2.28 -41.66
C THR A 604 3.90 1.27 -42.79
N SER A 605 4.25 0.01 -42.48
CA SER A 605 4.33 -1.09 -43.43
C SER A 605 3.89 -2.41 -42.79
N MET A 606 3.48 -3.40 -43.60
CA MET A 606 2.93 -4.68 -43.10
C MET A 606 3.92 -5.45 -42.21
N ASN A 607 5.20 -5.41 -42.55
CA ASN A 607 6.26 -6.15 -41.85
C ASN A 607 7.05 -5.27 -40.87
N GLN A 608 6.58 -4.07 -40.55
CA GLN A 608 7.24 -3.21 -39.58
C GLN A 608 7.15 -3.85 -38.19
N CYS A 609 8.31 -4.02 -37.56
CA CYS A 609 8.43 -4.47 -36.19
C CYS A 609 9.72 -3.92 -35.58
N HIS A 610 9.58 -3.06 -34.58
CA HIS A 610 10.72 -2.68 -33.75
C HIS A 610 10.71 -3.54 -32.47
N PRO A 611 11.76 -4.33 -32.22
CA PRO A 611 11.79 -5.23 -31.08
C PRO A 611 11.87 -4.45 -29.77
N ILE A 612 10.97 -4.76 -28.85
CA ILE A 612 10.99 -4.23 -27.49
C ILE A 612 10.97 -5.36 -26.46
N PRO A 613 11.98 -5.44 -25.58
CA PRO A 613 11.96 -6.32 -24.43
C PRO A 613 10.85 -5.93 -23.44
N PHE A 614 10.24 -6.93 -22.82
CA PHE A 614 9.23 -6.74 -21.78
C PHE A 614 9.34 -7.82 -20.71
N ILE A 615 8.77 -7.53 -19.54
CA ILE A 615 8.55 -8.48 -18.46
C ILE A 615 7.04 -8.63 -18.27
N ALA A 616 6.58 -9.87 -18.10
CA ALA A 616 5.22 -10.15 -17.66
C ALA A 616 5.26 -10.74 -16.25
N ASP A 617 4.73 -10.01 -15.27
CA ASP A 617 4.89 -10.34 -13.85
C ASP A 617 3.56 -10.59 -13.13
N GLY A 618 2.45 -10.69 -13.85
CA GLY A 618 1.15 -10.97 -13.27
C GLY A 618 0.18 -11.54 -14.29
N LEU A 619 -0.75 -12.38 -13.82
CA LEU A 619 -1.80 -13.01 -14.61
C LEU A 619 -3.12 -12.90 -13.84
N PHE A 620 -4.18 -12.48 -14.52
CA PHE A 620 -5.54 -12.52 -14.00
C PHE A 620 -6.55 -12.77 -15.13
N GLU A 621 -7.75 -13.20 -14.78
CA GLU A 621 -8.81 -13.50 -15.75
C GLU A 621 -10.00 -12.56 -15.57
N LYS A 622 -10.56 -12.09 -16.69
CA LYS A 622 -11.80 -11.32 -16.71
C LYS A 622 -12.64 -11.79 -17.89
N ASN A 623 -13.87 -12.21 -17.63
CA ASN A 623 -14.80 -12.71 -18.64
C ASN A 623 -14.21 -13.86 -19.49
N GLY A 624 -13.49 -14.79 -18.86
CA GLY A 624 -12.83 -15.92 -19.54
C GLY A 624 -11.59 -15.56 -20.38
N VAL A 625 -11.21 -14.28 -20.44
CA VAL A 625 -10.01 -13.82 -21.13
C VAL A 625 -8.88 -13.66 -20.12
N ALA A 626 -7.72 -14.23 -20.46
CA ALA A 626 -6.50 -14.07 -19.68
C ALA A 626 -5.78 -12.76 -20.01
N TYR A 627 -5.46 -12.01 -18.96
CA TYR A 627 -4.75 -10.74 -19.02
C TYR A 627 -3.43 -10.83 -18.27
N LEU A 628 -2.41 -10.23 -18.85
CA LEU A 628 -1.06 -10.16 -18.33
C LEU A 628 -0.71 -8.74 -17.91
N VAL A 629 -0.02 -8.63 -16.78
CA VAL A 629 0.62 -7.40 -16.32
C VAL A 629 1.96 -7.30 -17.04
N ILE A 630 2.12 -6.27 -17.87
CA ILE A 630 3.25 -6.08 -18.78
C ILE A 630 4.00 -4.81 -18.41
N ARG A 631 5.33 -4.93 -18.39
CA ARG A 631 6.28 -3.85 -18.19
C ARG A 631 7.27 -3.88 -19.33
N SER A 632 7.04 -3.08 -20.37
CA SER A 632 8.01 -2.97 -21.45
C SER A 632 9.23 -2.17 -21.01
N ALA A 633 10.32 -2.29 -21.74
CA ALA A 633 11.52 -1.50 -21.52
C ALA A 633 11.32 0.03 -21.68
N LEU A 634 10.15 0.47 -22.15
CA LEU A 634 9.78 1.89 -22.27
C LEU A 634 8.84 2.37 -21.15
N ASP A 635 8.05 1.46 -20.56
CA ASP A 635 7.08 1.81 -19.52
C ASP A 635 7.77 2.19 -18.22
N ASP A 636 7.17 3.09 -17.45
CA ASP A 636 7.55 3.32 -16.07
C ASP A 636 7.33 2.05 -15.21
N ILE A 637 8.30 1.70 -14.37
CA ILE A 637 8.21 0.54 -13.46
C ILE A 637 7.04 0.62 -12.46
N HIS A 638 6.46 1.79 -12.22
CA HIS A 638 5.26 1.92 -11.37
C HIS A 638 3.95 2.06 -12.16
N SER A 639 4.02 2.06 -13.50
CA SER A 639 2.87 2.21 -14.39
C SER A 639 2.75 1.02 -15.36
N PRO A 640 2.63 -0.22 -14.86
CA PRO A 640 2.47 -1.39 -15.73
C PRO A 640 1.19 -1.30 -16.58
N ARG A 641 1.24 -1.92 -17.75
CA ARG A 641 0.12 -2.03 -18.68
C ARG A 641 -0.52 -3.41 -18.56
N ILE A 642 -1.79 -3.49 -18.93
CA ILE A 642 -2.54 -4.74 -18.98
C ILE A 642 -2.74 -5.08 -20.45
N LEU A 643 -2.27 -6.24 -20.88
CA LEU A 643 -2.48 -6.76 -22.24
C LEU A 643 -3.18 -8.12 -22.17
N SER A 644 -4.04 -8.44 -23.13
CA SER A 644 -4.58 -9.80 -23.23
C SER A 644 -3.49 -10.78 -23.70
N TRP A 645 -3.63 -12.06 -23.35
CA TRP A 645 -2.73 -13.10 -23.85
C TRP A 645 -2.62 -13.10 -25.37
N ASN A 646 -3.76 -12.98 -26.07
CA ASN A 646 -3.80 -13.00 -27.55
C ASN A 646 -3.00 -11.83 -28.14
N HIS A 647 -3.10 -10.65 -27.52
CA HIS A 647 -2.36 -9.46 -27.92
C HIS A 647 -0.86 -9.65 -27.77
N LEU A 648 -0.41 -10.12 -26.60
CA LEU A 648 0.99 -10.40 -26.34
C LEU A 648 1.53 -11.48 -27.28
N TYR A 649 0.78 -12.58 -27.43
CA TYR A 649 1.13 -13.69 -28.29
C TYR A 649 1.31 -13.26 -29.75
N GLY A 650 0.39 -12.43 -30.25
CA GLY A 650 0.48 -11.82 -31.59
C GLY A 650 1.76 -11.01 -31.76
N ALA A 651 2.09 -10.13 -30.81
CA ALA A 651 3.32 -9.33 -30.87
C ALA A 651 4.61 -10.16 -30.87
N ILE A 652 4.63 -11.27 -30.12
CA ILE A 652 5.76 -12.22 -30.12
C ILE A 652 5.84 -12.96 -31.47
N ARG A 653 4.70 -13.38 -32.02
CA ARG A 653 4.63 -14.07 -33.33
C ARG A 653 5.08 -13.17 -34.48
N SER A 654 4.67 -11.91 -34.49
CA SER A 654 5.16 -10.93 -35.46
C SER A 654 6.68 -10.81 -35.39
N TYR A 655 7.24 -10.69 -34.19
CA TYR A 655 8.69 -10.60 -34.02
C TYR A 655 9.39 -11.89 -34.46
N GLN A 656 8.87 -13.05 -34.08
CA GLN A 656 9.37 -14.35 -34.51
C GLN A 656 9.43 -14.45 -36.04
N SER A 657 8.43 -13.92 -36.75
CA SER A 657 8.36 -14.01 -38.22
C SER A 657 9.49 -13.25 -38.93
N ILE A 658 9.97 -12.15 -38.34
CA ILE A 658 11.05 -11.32 -38.89
C ILE A 658 12.42 -11.63 -38.26
N HIS A 659 12.46 -12.42 -37.18
CA HIS A 659 13.71 -12.80 -36.52
C HIS A 659 14.55 -13.71 -37.43
N PRO A 660 15.87 -13.48 -37.59
CA PRO A 660 16.70 -14.26 -38.52
C PRO A 660 16.63 -15.78 -38.31
N GLN A 661 16.56 -16.20 -37.04
CA GLN A 661 16.45 -17.62 -36.65
C GLN A 661 15.02 -18.10 -36.36
N LYS A 662 13.99 -17.27 -36.60
CA LYS A 662 12.59 -17.55 -36.20
C LYS A 662 12.45 -17.99 -34.73
N LEU A 663 13.27 -17.40 -33.86
CA LEU A 663 13.36 -17.74 -32.44
C LEU A 663 12.07 -17.36 -31.71
N TRP A 664 11.55 -18.26 -30.88
CA TRP A 664 10.47 -17.95 -29.95
C TRP A 664 11.05 -17.17 -28.77
N THR A 665 10.48 -16.02 -28.43
CA THR A 665 11.09 -15.05 -27.50
C THR A 665 10.24 -14.79 -26.26
N LEU A 666 9.47 -15.77 -25.79
CA LEU A 666 8.77 -15.70 -24.50
C LEU A 666 9.18 -16.88 -23.61
N TYR A 667 9.84 -16.55 -22.52
CA TYR A 667 10.39 -17.51 -21.58
C TYR A 667 9.93 -17.21 -20.16
N ALA A 668 9.68 -18.29 -19.44
CA ALA A 668 9.48 -18.32 -18.00
C ALA A 668 10.81 -18.55 -17.31
N ILE A 669 11.09 -17.79 -16.24
CA ILE A 669 12.39 -17.80 -15.56
C ILE A 669 12.24 -18.06 -14.06
N LYS A 670 13.00 -19.01 -13.53
CA LYS A 670 12.92 -19.44 -12.12
C LYS A 670 14.28 -19.49 -11.45
#